data_AF-A0A8H3UWC0-F1
#
_entry.id   AF-A0A8H3UWC0-F1
#
_cell.length_a   1.000
_cell.length_b   1.000
_cell.length_c   1.000
_cell.angle_alpha   90.00
_cell.angle_beta   90.00
_cell.angle_gamma   90.00
#
_symmetry.space_group_name_H-M   'P 1'
#
loop_
_entity.id
_entity.type
_entity.pdbx_description
1 polymer ?
#
loop_
_entity_poly.entity_id
_entity_poly.type
_entity_poly.pdbx_seq_one_letter_code
_entity_poly.pdbx_strand_id
1 'polypeptide(L)'
;MSSPQHGAPSTDGIPSQDETPDGHAQLGVATPLASSVSATLQRAEMCFPFLKLPGEIRVYIYNYAIDCNEINSTLGGTSQLGKSSKRPKLRQPPSLLLLDHQTRFEAIAELQKCTLVLQEQEDNSPISHLGVVLTRNAMLQLRQVVLTFDKGNETSRIIPYKELLHTTSLPESQLQYFDIYIKQPKWSMSWRIHKRAKVVLQWIIDPPTSAPMQKEIYWVDNRDALPTLDGTLLLIRDNPVTVNHVRDAFAQVAPGVKVSPEDEPDYLKLLAACHDVATLIDELPDYEIPTDLERFPRQNIHRVQPSEQVLGAAWAHTFSIKDPSIDGPLSGKTICLKDCITVAGVPQMLGTKIVDPWTPKGDATVVTWALEAGGEIVGTANCENWCQSTSSFSSAYGTVENPHAEGYSAGGSTSGAAALVGAGLVDIAIGADQGGSIRVPAALCGCVGLKPTYGLVPYTGIASNDAINDHAGPLSLKVMDTALCLDAISGYDGIDDRSVGAPPHGTTSFAADLRKPGITNLNNFKIGILTEAFNQPTLDPAMKTAVLSAAQKFKHLGATLENVSIPDHALGTAIWTIQQRISCYLTLTGQAHGRRSQGLTTLDATRLPWTQEKFTACFPTTKNVMLNGAYLLKTFPSIYAKSLNLTRRLKDAYETAFQKYDVLILPTTSFVAPRHGAVTTPLATIRPTVGLTSNTAMFDATGQPAMSIPVDWLPAREEEAGVYLPVGMQIVGGMWQDGKVLRAGYAWERGFDWKALRPGGV
;
A
#
# COMPACT_ATOMS: atom_id res chain seq x y z
N MET A 1 6.51 61.50 22.07
CA MET A 1 5.50 62.35 22.71
C MET A 1 4.16 61.71 22.40
N SER A 2 3.26 61.30 23.30
CA SER A 2 3.15 61.25 24.76
C SER A 2 1.83 60.50 25.00
N SER A 3 1.79 59.60 25.99
CA SER A 3 0.54 58.99 26.51
C SER A 3 -0.41 60.05 27.09
N PRO A 4 -1.67 59.70 27.44
CA PRO A 4 -1.89 59.34 28.85
C PRO A 4 -2.96 58.25 29.11
N GLN A 5 -2.91 57.78 30.36
CA GLN A 5 -3.73 56.74 31.00
C GLN A 5 -4.99 57.29 31.71
N HIS A 6 -5.83 56.32 32.12
CA HIS A 6 -6.55 56.17 33.41
C HIS A 6 -8.00 56.67 33.58
N GLY A 7 -8.82 55.74 34.10
CA GLY A 7 -10.04 55.98 34.87
C GLY A 7 -10.75 54.67 35.29
N ALA A 8 -10.66 54.31 36.57
CA ALA A 8 -11.55 53.38 37.30
C ALA A 8 -12.19 54.18 38.47
N PRO A 9 -13.32 53.76 39.09
CA PRO A 9 -13.22 52.98 40.36
C PRO A 9 -14.43 52.07 40.79
N SER A 10 -14.16 51.21 41.81
CA SER A 10 -14.99 50.69 42.96
C SER A 10 -16.35 49.98 42.74
N THR A 11 -16.58 48.69 43.07
CA THR A 11 -16.69 47.89 44.34
C THR A 11 -17.96 48.07 45.17
N ASP A 12 -18.70 46.97 45.42
CA ASP A 12 -19.45 46.70 46.67
C ASP A 12 -19.93 45.23 46.80
N GLY A 13 -19.77 44.64 48.01
CA GLY A 13 -20.84 43.90 48.72
C GLY A 13 -20.94 42.36 48.66
N ILE A 14 -20.50 41.69 49.74
CA ILE A 14 -20.75 40.29 50.19
C ILE A 14 -22.07 40.25 51.02
N PRO A 15 -22.92 39.18 51.05
CA PRO A 15 -22.75 38.05 51.99
C PRO A 15 -23.12 36.63 51.52
N SER A 16 -22.41 35.68 52.14
CA SER A 16 -22.61 34.22 52.20
C SER A 16 -23.69 33.82 53.22
N GLN A 17 -24.45 32.74 52.95
CA GLN A 17 -24.50 31.51 53.76
C GLN A 17 -25.48 30.47 53.19
N ASP A 18 -25.03 29.21 53.24
CA ASP A 18 -25.71 27.91 53.44
C ASP A 18 -27.06 27.59 52.77
N GLU A 19 -27.08 26.49 52.02
CA GLU A 19 -27.80 25.25 52.41
C GLU A 19 -27.72 24.18 51.30
N THR A 20 -27.19 23.00 51.66
CA THR A 20 -27.46 21.72 50.99
C THR A 20 -28.91 21.30 51.21
N PRO A 21 -29.50 20.50 50.30
CA PRO A 21 -29.84 19.16 50.76
C PRO A 21 -29.58 18.04 49.76
N ASP A 22 -29.15 16.92 50.34
CA ASP A 22 -29.12 15.58 49.76
C ASP A 22 -30.48 15.15 49.20
N GLY A 23 -30.42 14.52 48.03
CA GLY A 23 -31.53 13.83 47.39
C GLY A 23 -31.05 12.53 46.76
N HIS A 24 -30.93 11.49 47.60
CA HIS A 24 -30.76 10.10 47.17
C HIS A 24 -31.92 9.67 46.27
N ALA A 25 -31.62 9.31 45.02
CA ALA A 25 -32.48 8.46 44.21
C ALA A 25 -31.64 7.32 43.63
N GLN A 26 -31.91 6.13 44.16
CA GLN A 26 -31.39 4.84 43.70
C GLN A 26 -31.75 4.63 42.22
N LEU A 27 -30.75 4.44 41.36
CA LEU A 27 -30.94 3.84 40.04
C LEU A 27 -30.69 2.34 40.16
N GLY A 28 -31.78 1.59 39.97
CA GLY A 28 -31.83 0.15 40.07
C GLY A 28 -30.89 -0.54 39.09
N VAL A 29 -30.19 -1.53 39.64
CA VAL A 29 -29.51 -2.58 38.89
C VAL A 29 -30.59 -3.47 38.29
N ALA A 30 -30.77 -3.38 36.97
CA ALA A 30 -31.54 -4.35 36.20
C ALA A 30 -30.64 -4.90 35.08
N THR A 31 -30.45 -6.21 35.16
CA THR A 31 -29.89 -7.20 34.24
C THR A 31 -29.96 -6.86 32.75
N PRO A 32 -28.91 -7.11 31.95
CA PRO A 32 -29.05 -7.35 30.52
C PRO A 32 -29.31 -8.84 30.27
N LEU A 33 -30.46 -9.12 29.65
CA LEU A 33 -30.74 -10.39 28.99
C LEU A 33 -29.79 -10.59 27.80
N ALA A 34 -29.26 -11.80 27.72
CA ALA A 34 -28.57 -12.35 26.58
C ALA A 34 -29.48 -12.40 25.34
N SER A 35 -28.98 -12.00 24.17
CA SER A 35 -29.33 -12.64 22.89
C SER A 35 -28.34 -12.31 21.77
N SER A 36 -27.89 -13.40 21.13
CA SER A 36 -27.39 -13.54 19.76
C SER A 36 -26.16 -12.71 19.30
N VAL A 37 -24.98 -13.28 19.52
CA VAL A 37 -23.85 -13.15 18.58
C VAL A 37 -23.93 -14.34 17.62
N SER A 38 -24.46 -14.10 16.42
CA SER A 38 -24.31 -15.01 15.28
C SER A 38 -23.01 -14.67 14.57
N ALA A 39 -21.91 -15.33 14.95
CA ALA A 39 -20.67 -15.29 14.17
C ALA A 39 -20.80 -16.26 12.99
N THR A 40 -21.17 -15.71 11.83
CA THR A 40 -21.07 -16.39 10.54
C THR A 40 -19.59 -16.46 10.14
N LEU A 41 -18.93 -17.57 10.45
CA LEU A 41 -17.67 -17.96 9.82
C LEU A 41 -17.97 -18.42 8.38
N GLN A 42 -17.97 -17.49 7.43
CA GLN A 42 -17.80 -17.84 6.02
C GLN A 42 -16.33 -18.23 5.81
N ARG A 43 -16.07 -19.53 5.62
CA ARG A 43 -14.83 -20.02 5.03
C ARG A 43 -14.80 -19.57 3.57
N ALA A 44 -13.85 -18.70 3.23
CA ALA A 44 -13.47 -18.47 1.85
C ALA A 44 -12.57 -19.63 1.39
N GLU A 45 -13.07 -20.45 0.47
CA GLU A 45 -12.23 -21.31 -0.36
C GLU A 45 -11.60 -20.43 -1.44
N MET A 46 -10.29 -20.16 -1.35
CA MET A 46 -9.54 -19.57 -2.45
C MET A 46 -9.18 -20.67 -3.46
N CYS A 47 -9.88 -20.70 -4.59
CA CYS A 47 -9.49 -21.44 -5.78
C CYS A 47 -8.50 -20.59 -6.60
N PHE A 48 -7.24 -21.01 -6.71
CA PHE A 48 -6.30 -20.53 -7.72
C PHE A 48 -6.32 -21.47 -8.93
N PRO A 49 -6.49 -21.00 -10.18
CA PRO A 49 -6.31 -21.83 -11.37
C PRO A 49 -4.83 -21.84 -11.76
N PHE A 50 -4.16 -22.99 -11.61
CA PHE A 50 -2.81 -23.19 -12.14
C PHE A 50 -2.86 -23.73 -13.57
N LEU A 51 -2.03 -23.15 -14.44
CA LEU A 51 -1.70 -23.67 -15.76
C LEU A 51 -1.24 -25.14 -15.68
N LYS A 52 -1.81 -25.98 -16.54
CA LYS A 52 -1.39 -27.37 -16.76
C LYS A 52 -0.07 -27.41 -17.55
N LEU A 53 0.96 -28.02 -16.97
CA LEU A 53 1.99 -28.74 -17.72
C LEU A 53 1.93 -30.21 -17.30
N PRO A 54 2.02 -31.19 -18.22
CA PRO A 54 1.92 -32.60 -17.88
C PRO A 54 3.28 -33.11 -17.38
N GLY A 55 3.32 -33.69 -16.17
CA GLY A 55 4.39 -34.61 -15.76
C GLY A 55 5.09 -34.44 -14.42
N GLU A 56 4.67 -33.56 -13.50
CA GLU A 56 5.34 -33.45 -12.18
C GLU A 56 4.42 -33.80 -10.99
N ILE A 57 4.91 -34.69 -10.13
CA ILE A 57 4.38 -34.94 -8.78
C ILE A 57 4.95 -33.88 -7.84
N ARG A 58 4.10 -33.10 -7.17
CA ARG A 58 4.50 -32.12 -6.14
C ARG A 58 4.01 -32.54 -4.75
N VAL A 59 4.92 -32.53 -3.78
CA VAL A 59 4.64 -32.76 -2.35
C VAL A 59 4.57 -31.41 -1.65
N TYR A 60 3.50 -31.15 -0.90
CA TYR A 60 3.28 -29.92 -0.14
C TYR A 60 3.50 -30.17 1.36
N ILE A 61 4.25 -29.30 2.04
CA ILE A 61 4.36 -29.26 3.50
C ILE A 61 3.82 -27.90 3.97
N TYR A 62 2.75 -27.90 4.75
CA TYR A 62 2.18 -26.72 5.38
C TYR A 62 2.73 -26.58 6.80
N ASN A 63 3.26 -25.40 7.15
CA ASN A 63 3.56 -25.02 8.54
C ASN A 63 2.54 -23.96 8.99
N TYR A 64 1.71 -24.31 9.97
CA TYR A 64 0.96 -23.34 10.77
C TYR A 64 1.49 -23.42 12.20
N ALA A 65 2.02 -22.31 12.72
CA ALA A 65 2.28 -22.14 14.14
C ALA A 65 1.15 -21.29 14.73
N ILE A 66 0.41 -21.86 15.68
CA ILE A 66 -0.48 -21.11 16.58
C ILE A 66 0.28 -21.00 17.90
N ASP A 67 0.51 -19.77 18.34
CA ASP A 67 1.13 -19.43 19.61
C ASP A 67 0.13 -19.70 20.75
N CYS A 68 0.51 -20.55 21.70
CA CYS A 68 -0.29 -20.88 22.89
C CYS A 68 0.55 -20.60 24.14
N ASN A 69 0.55 -19.35 24.59
CA ASN A 69 0.97 -18.98 25.94
C ASN A 69 -0.11 -18.10 26.59
N GLU A 70 -1.19 -18.74 27.02
CA GLU A 70 -1.99 -18.35 28.19
C GLU A 70 -2.94 -19.51 28.51
N ILE A 71 -3.23 -19.72 29.80
CA ILE A 71 -3.97 -20.85 30.41
C ILE A 71 -3.04 -21.86 31.09
N ASN A 72 -2.57 -21.49 32.29
CA ASN A 72 -2.44 -22.42 33.41
C ASN A 72 -2.48 -21.69 34.77
N SER A 73 -3.67 -21.20 35.11
CA SER A 73 -4.21 -21.16 36.47
C SER A 73 -5.72 -21.06 36.27
N THR A 74 -6.52 -22.10 36.47
CA THR A 74 -7.08 -22.46 37.78
C THR A 74 -7.96 -23.69 37.52
N LEU A 75 -7.61 -24.86 38.06
CA LEU A 75 -8.54 -25.99 38.13
C LEU A 75 -8.48 -26.58 39.53
N GLY A 76 -9.53 -26.34 40.30
CA GLY A 76 -9.88 -27.06 41.50
C GLY A 76 -11.39 -27.00 41.71
N GLY A 77 -12.06 -28.16 41.73
CA GLY A 77 -13.33 -28.31 42.44
C GLY A 77 -14.61 -28.51 41.63
N THR A 78 -14.79 -29.73 41.10
CA THR A 78 -16.01 -30.60 41.14
C THR A 78 -17.40 -30.02 41.49
N SER A 79 -18.41 -30.33 40.65
CA SER A 79 -19.71 -31.01 40.95
C SER A 79 -20.75 -30.76 39.83
N GLN A 80 -21.14 -31.77 39.05
CA GLN A 80 -22.35 -32.65 39.13
C GLN A 80 -23.70 -32.11 38.57
N LEU A 81 -24.33 -32.98 37.75
CA LEU A 81 -25.77 -33.11 37.37
C LEU A 81 -26.35 -32.08 36.37
N GLY A 82 -27.17 -32.42 35.35
CA GLY A 82 -27.77 -33.67 34.89
C GLY A 82 -28.67 -33.47 33.65
N LYS A 83 -28.92 -34.58 32.93
CA LYS A 83 -30.06 -34.98 32.05
C LYS A 83 -30.94 -33.89 31.38
N SER A 84 -31.12 -33.97 30.05
CA SER A 84 -32.36 -34.47 29.40
C SER A 84 -32.29 -34.42 27.86
N SER A 85 -33.24 -35.11 27.25
CA SER A 85 -33.29 -35.69 25.91
C SER A 85 -34.02 -34.84 24.86
N LYS A 86 -33.67 -35.01 23.56
CA LYS A 86 -34.57 -35.33 22.43
C LYS A 86 -33.81 -35.31 21.08
N ARG A 87 -33.90 -36.41 20.33
CA ARG A 87 -33.49 -36.53 18.91
C ARG A 87 -34.65 -36.05 17.99
N PRO A 88 -34.33 -35.65 16.75
CA PRO A 88 -34.63 -36.55 15.63
C PRO A 88 -33.51 -36.67 14.57
N LYS A 89 -33.71 -37.68 13.72
CA LYS A 89 -32.81 -38.38 12.78
C LYS A 89 -32.26 -37.52 11.64
N LEU A 90 -30.98 -37.74 11.27
CA LEU A 90 -30.45 -37.59 9.90
C LEU A 90 -29.24 -38.54 9.70
N ARG A 91 -29.05 -38.94 8.45
CA ARG A 91 -28.34 -40.13 7.95
C ARG A 91 -26.81 -40.13 8.20
N GLN A 92 -26.25 -41.33 8.44
CA GLN A 92 -24.82 -41.61 8.59
C GLN A 92 -24.03 -41.55 7.27
N PRO A 93 -22.72 -41.27 7.34
CA PRO A 93 -21.67 -42.11 6.72
C PRO A 93 -20.71 -42.70 7.80
N PRO A 94 -19.84 -43.68 7.45
CA PRO A 94 -19.41 -44.72 8.38
C PRO A 94 -18.21 -44.35 9.27
N SER A 95 -18.39 -44.65 10.57
CA SER A 95 -17.44 -45.21 11.55
C SER A 95 -15.99 -44.71 11.62
N LEU A 96 -15.71 -43.87 12.62
CA LEU A 96 -14.44 -43.81 13.33
C LEU A 96 -14.56 -44.70 14.59
N LEU A 97 -13.69 -45.70 14.72
CA LEU A 97 -13.64 -46.62 15.87
C LEU A 97 -12.55 -46.14 16.84
N LEU A 98 -12.96 -45.91 18.09
CA LEU A 98 -12.14 -45.55 19.25
C LEU A 98 -11.38 -46.77 19.80
N LEU A 99 -10.11 -46.59 20.16
CA LEU A 99 -9.37 -47.28 21.24
C LEU A 99 -8.35 -46.24 21.76
N ASP A 100 -8.65 -45.53 22.84
CA ASP A 100 -8.38 -45.79 24.27
C ASP A 100 -6.91 -45.61 24.71
N HIS A 101 -6.78 -44.90 25.83
CA HIS A 101 -5.64 -44.22 26.43
C HIS A 101 -4.60 -45.16 27.08
N GLN A 102 -3.31 -44.85 26.89
CA GLN A 102 -2.37 -44.78 28.02
C GLN A 102 -1.17 -43.87 27.70
N THR A 103 -1.00 -42.86 28.54
CA THR A 103 -0.08 -41.73 28.45
C THR A 103 1.39 -42.14 28.65
N ARG A 104 2.29 -41.67 27.77
CA ARG A 104 3.66 -41.26 28.13
C ARG A 104 4.03 -40.00 27.35
N PHE A 105 4.42 -38.98 28.11
CA PHE A 105 4.98 -37.72 27.63
C PHE A 105 6.41 -37.96 27.13
N GLU A 106 6.71 -37.54 25.90
CA GLU A 106 8.09 -37.28 25.45
C GLU A 106 8.11 -35.99 24.61
N ALA A 107 9.02 -35.09 24.99
CA ALA A 107 9.22 -33.79 24.39
C ALA A 107 9.75 -33.91 22.95
N ILE A 108 9.18 -33.11 22.05
CA ILE A 108 9.58 -33.02 20.64
C ILE A 108 10.91 -32.26 20.55
N ALA A 109 11.99 -32.96 20.21
CA ALA A 109 13.22 -32.36 19.72
C ALA A 109 13.26 -32.49 18.19
N GLU A 110 13.25 -31.36 17.48
CA GLU A 110 13.51 -31.28 16.05
C GLU A 110 14.92 -31.82 15.74
N LEU A 111 15.00 -32.93 15.01
CA LEU A 111 16.23 -33.36 14.34
C LEU A 111 15.95 -33.63 12.86
N GLN A 112 16.50 -32.73 12.03
CA GLN A 112 17.13 -32.93 10.72
C GLN A 112 16.71 -34.19 9.94
N LYS A 113 15.84 -34.04 8.94
CA LYS A 113 15.55 -35.10 7.96
C LYS A 113 16.44 -34.97 6.72
N CYS A 114 17.23 -36.01 6.44
CA CYS A 114 17.68 -36.32 5.08
C CYS A 114 16.59 -37.18 4.43
N THR A 115 16.13 -36.81 3.22
CA THR A 115 15.16 -37.61 2.48
C THR A 115 15.86 -38.27 1.31
N LEU A 116 15.96 -39.59 1.32
CA LEU A 116 16.43 -40.36 0.17
C LEU A 116 15.24 -40.59 -0.76
N VAL A 117 15.29 -40.08 -1.99
CA VAL A 117 14.24 -40.31 -3.00
C VAL A 117 14.77 -41.38 -3.94
N LEU A 118 14.14 -42.56 -3.91
CA LEU A 118 14.34 -43.58 -4.93
C LEU A 118 13.23 -43.38 -5.97
N GLN A 119 13.62 -43.10 -7.21
CA GLN A 119 12.69 -43.01 -8.33
C GLN A 119 12.59 -44.40 -8.97
N GLU A 120 11.46 -45.08 -8.83
CA GLU A 120 11.15 -46.25 -9.66
C GLU A 120 10.86 -45.76 -11.08
N GLN A 121 11.56 -46.31 -12.07
CA GLN A 121 11.11 -46.22 -13.46
C GLN A 121 10.00 -47.24 -13.68
N GLU A 122 8.99 -46.89 -14.49
CA GLU A 122 7.79 -47.71 -14.73
C GLU A 122 8.05 -48.98 -15.56
N ASP A 123 9.28 -49.23 -16.01
CA ASP A 123 9.68 -50.50 -16.58
C ASP A 123 10.62 -51.25 -15.62
N ASN A 124 10.52 -52.58 -15.59
CA ASN A 124 11.29 -53.47 -14.71
C ASN A 124 12.80 -53.53 -15.06
N SER A 125 13.39 -52.44 -15.54
CA SER A 125 14.82 -52.29 -15.74
C SER A 125 15.54 -51.99 -14.40
N PRO A 126 16.84 -52.32 -14.26
CA PRO A 126 17.60 -52.02 -13.05
C PRO A 126 17.72 -50.50 -12.86
N ILE A 127 17.55 -50.02 -11.62
CA ILE A 127 17.71 -48.60 -11.24
C ILE A 127 19.12 -48.13 -11.64
N SER A 128 19.23 -47.32 -12.70
CA SER A 128 20.51 -46.87 -13.27
C SER A 128 21.05 -45.59 -12.62
N HIS A 129 20.24 -44.87 -11.82
CA HIS A 129 20.65 -43.64 -11.15
C HIS A 129 20.13 -43.56 -9.71
N LEU A 130 21.04 -43.32 -8.75
CA LEU A 130 20.71 -43.01 -7.36
C LEU A 130 20.92 -41.51 -7.12
N GLY A 131 19.82 -40.76 -6.95
CA GLY A 131 19.87 -39.35 -6.57
C GLY A 131 19.74 -39.18 -5.06
N VAL A 132 20.74 -38.59 -4.41
CA VAL A 132 20.62 -38.17 -3.00
C VAL A 132 20.27 -36.68 -2.97
N VAL A 133 19.05 -36.35 -2.56
CA VAL A 133 18.64 -34.95 -2.36
C VAL A 133 18.91 -34.57 -0.91
N LEU A 134 20.03 -33.90 -0.68
CA LEU A 134 20.33 -33.30 0.62
C LEU A 134 19.61 -31.96 0.72
N THR A 135 18.88 -31.73 1.81
CA THR A 135 18.36 -30.39 2.10
C THR A 135 19.53 -29.44 2.34
N ARG A 136 19.36 -28.15 2.00
CA ARG A 136 20.42 -27.13 2.09
C ARG A 136 21.09 -27.07 3.48
N ASN A 137 20.33 -27.37 4.54
CA ASN A 137 20.84 -27.44 5.91
C ASN A 137 21.66 -28.71 6.23
N ALA A 138 21.35 -29.85 5.60
CA ALA A 138 22.16 -31.06 5.73
C ALA A 138 23.53 -30.91 5.02
N MET A 139 23.56 -30.17 3.90
CA MET A 139 24.79 -29.91 3.14
C MET A 139 25.81 -29.04 3.90
N LEU A 140 25.36 -28.12 4.75
CA LEU A 140 26.23 -27.21 5.49
C LEU A 140 26.97 -27.87 6.68
N GLN A 141 26.55 -29.06 7.11
CA GLN A 141 27.14 -29.76 8.27
C GLN A 141 27.98 -31.00 7.91
N LEU A 142 28.02 -31.39 6.64
CA LEU A 142 28.79 -32.54 6.16
C LEU A 142 30.25 -32.14 5.90
N ARG A 143 31.18 -32.62 6.73
CA ARG A 143 32.62 -32.39 6.51
C ARG A 143 33.28 -33.44 5.62
N GLN A 144 32.77 -34.68 5.58
CA GLN A 144 33.28 -35.80 4.77
C GLN A 144 32.14 -36.77 4.43
N VAL A 145 32.19 -37.39 3.25
CA VAL A 145 31.33 -38.53 2.87
C VAL A 145 32.24 -39.73 2.63
N VAL A 146 31.96 -40.85 3.30
CA VAL A 146 32.67 -42.11 3.10
C VAL A 146 31.73 -43.08 2.39
N LEU A 147 32.12 -43.52 1.20
CA LEU A 147 31.42 -44.56 0.47
C LEU A 147 32.20 -45.85 0.64
N THR A 148 31.57 -46.86 1.23
CA THR A 148 32.14 -48.21 1.35
C THR A 148 31.42 -49.12 0.37
N PHE A 149 32.19 -49.80 -0.48
CA PHE A 149 31.68 -50.78 -1.43
C PHE A 149 32.06 -52.16 -0.92
N ASP A 150 31.09 -53.03 -0.67
CA ASP A 150 31.39 -54.38 -0.20
C ASP A 150 31.36 -55.36 -1.39
N LYS A 151 32.55 -55.67 -1.90
CA LYS A 151 32.81 -56.94 -2.55
C LYS A 151 34.25 -57.35 -2.27
N GLY A 152 34.42 -58.25 -1.31
CA GLY A 152 35.59 -59.13 -1.18
C GLY A 152 36.95 -58.46 -1.37
N ASN A 153 37.53 -58.04 -0.25
CA ASN A 153 38.80 -57.33 -0.03
C ASN A 153 38.70 -55.80 -0.06
N GLU A 154 39.04 -55.23 1.10
CA GLU A 154 38.92 -53.84 1.53
C GLU A 154 39.45 -52.80 0.52
N THR A 155 38.68 -51.73 0.33
CA THR A 155 39.20 -50.35 0.18
C THR A 155 38.05 -49.36 0.40
N SER A 156 37.95 -48.81 1.60
CA SER A 156 37.15 -47.60 1.85
C SER A 156 37.90 -46.39 1.27
N ARG A 157 37.22 -45.56 0.47
CA ARG A 157 37.82 -44.34 -0.10
C ARG A 157 37.15 -43.11 0.51
N ILE A 158 37.96 -42.24 1.10
CA ILE A 158 37.53 -40.95 1.64
C ILE A 158 37.65 -39.93 0.51
N ILE A 159 36.54 -39.33 0.09
CA ILE A 159 36.54 -38.29 -0.95
C ILE A 159 36.27 -36.92 -0.30
N PRO A 160 37.21 -35.96 -0.40
CA PRO A 160 36.97 -34.59 0.03
C PRO A 160 35.91 -33.92 -0.85
N TYR A 161 35.06 -33.08 -0.25
CA TYR A 161 33.92 -32.42 -0.92
C TYR A 161 34.28 -31.72 -2.26
N LYS A 162 35.49 -31.18 -2.41
CA LYS A 162 35.95 -30.50 -3.63
C LYS A 162 36.08 -31.42 -4.86
N GLU A 163 36.24 -32.74 -4.69
CA GLU A 163 36.36 -33.70 -5.81
C GLU A 163 35.00 -34.27 -6.26
N LEU A 164 33.94 -34.11 -5.45
CA LEU A 164 32.59 -34.63 -5.75
C LEU A 164 31.87 -33.83 -6.85
N LEU A 165 32.29 -32.59 -7.09
CA LEU A 165 31.75 -31.72 -8.14
C LEU A 165 32.28 -32.05 -9.54
N HIS A 166 33.33 -32.89 -9.65
CA HIS A 166 33.97 -33.25 -10.91
C HIS A 166 34.32 -34.74 -10.97
N THR A 167 33.33 -35.63 -11.04
CA THR A 167 33.57 -37.01 -11.48
C THR A 167 32.44 -37.54 -12.36
N THR A 168 32.84 -37.93 -13.58
CA THR A 168 32.06 -38.56 -14.65
C THR A 168 31.71 -40.03 -14.32
N SER A 169 30.46 -40.40 -14.61
CA SER A 169 29.88 -41.74 -14.85
C SER A 169 30.64 -42.98 -14.34
N LEU A 170 30.05 -43.73 -13.40
CA LEU A 170 30.50 -45.06 -12.99
C LEU A 170 29.68 -46.17 -13.69
N PRO A 171 30.26 -47.33 -14.06
CA PRO A 171 29.57 -48.40 -14.78
C PRO A 171 28.55 -49.18 -13.93
N GLU A 172 27.42 -49.57 -14.52
CA GLU A 172 26.23 -50.21 -13.91
C GLU A 172 26.47 -51.51 -13.12
N SER A 173 27.64 -52.14 -13.19
CA SER A 173 27.86 -53.48 -12.62
C SER A 173 28.35 -53.52 -11.16
N GLN A 174 28.35 -52.42 -10.41
CA GLN A 174 28.98 -52.33 -9.07
C GLN A 174 28.06 -51.93 -7.89
N LEU A 175 26.74 -51.85 -8.05
CA LEU A 175 25.85 -51.35 -6.99
C LEU A 175 25.09 -52.48 -6.28
N GLN A 176 25.64 -53.05 -5.20
CA GLN A 176 24.86 -53.82 -4.21
C GLN A 176 25.36 -53.51 -2.79
N TYR A 177 24.49 -52.83 -2.03
CA TYR A 177 24.63 -52.38 -0.63
C TYR A 177 25.53 -51.16 -0.37
N PHE A 178 25.07 -50.30 0.56
CA PHE A 178 25.76 -49.09 1.01
C PHE A 178 25.56 -48.87 2.51
N ASP A 179 26.65 -48.57 3.20
CA ASP A 179 26.63 -48.03 4.56
C ASP A 179 26.93 -46.53 4.51
N ILE A 180 26.10 -45.71 5.18
CA ILE A 180 26.33 -44.27 5.32
C ILE A 180 26.83 -43.98 6.74
N TYR A 181 28.03 -43.40 6.84
CA TYR A 181 28.62 -42.95 8.09
C TYR A 181 28.64 -41.43 8.15
N ILE A 182 28.00 -40.86 9.18
CA ILE A 182 28.12 -39.43 9.51
C ILE A 182 28.87 -39.33 10.84
N LYS A 183 30.05 -38.72 10.80
CA LYS A 183 30.90 -38.49 11.97
C LYS A 183 30.87 -37.02 12.35
N GLN A 184 30.35 -36.71 13.53
CA GLN A 184 30.46 -35.38 14.17
C GLN A 184 31.22 -35.49 15.51
N PRO A 185 31.76 -34.39 16.05
CA PRO A 185 32.69 -34.43 17.19
C PRO A 185 32.13 -35.04 18.49
N LYS A 186 30.80 -35.20 18.63
CA LYS A 186 30.16 -35.63 19.88
C LYS A 186 29.14 -36.78 19.75
N TRP A 187 28.89 -37.32 18.56
CA TRP A 187 28.11 -38.56 18.38
C TRP A 187 28.30 -39.13 16.96
N SER A 188 27.89 -40.39 16.79
CA SER A 188 27.86 -41.07 15.49
C SER A 188 26.49 -41.69 15.25
N MET A 189 26.04 -41.69 14.00
CA MET A 189 24.81 -42.37 13.59
C MET A 189 25.13 -43.26 12.39
N SER A 190 24.62 -44.50 12.43
CA SER A 190 24.73 -45.48 11.36
C SER A 190 23.35 -45.97 10.99
N TRP A 191 23.09 -46.13 9.69
CA TRP A 191 21.83 -46.66 9.16
C TRP A 191 22.13 -47.94 8.40
N ARG A 192 21.38 -49.01 8.69
CA ARG A 192 21.45 -50.28 7.95
C ARG A 192 20.05 -50.65 7.48
N ILE A 193 19.83 -50.67 6.17
CA ILE A 193 18.53 -50.98 5.58
C ILE A 193 18.53 -52.45 5.14
N HIS A 194 17.81 -53.30 5.89
CA HIS A 194 17.53 -54.69 5.50
C HIS A 194 16.06 -54.84 5.11
N LYS A 195 15.79 -55.69 4.10
CA LYS A 195 14.44 -55.84 3.55
C LYS A 195 13.40 -56.48 4.48
N ARG A 196 13.73 -57.06 5.65
CA ARG A 196 12.73 -57.55 6.64
C ARG A 196 13.29 -57.59 8.08
N ALA A 197 12.51 -57.05 9.03
CA ALA A 197 12.52 -57.21 10.51
C ALA A 197 13.16 -56.13 11.43
N LYS A 198 12.36 -55.80 12.47
CA LYS A 198 12.56 -55.07 13.75
C LYS A 198 13.87 -54.30 14.00
N VAL A 199 13.72 -53.00 14.27
CA VAL A 199 14.75 -52.10 14.81
C VAL A 199 14.75 -52.17 16.35
N VAL A 200 15.91 -52.44 16.95
CA VAL A 200 16.18 -52.22 18.38
C VAL A 200 17.15 -51.04 18.48
N LEU A 201 16.73 -49.97 19.15
CA LEU A 201 17.56 -48.81 19.47
C LEU A 201 18.41 -49.12 20.71
N GLN A 202 19.72 -48.96 20.63
CA GLN A 202 20.61 -48.97 21.79
C GLN A 202 21.33 -47.62 21.86
N TRP A 203 21.09 -46.89 22.94
CA TRP A 203 21.74 -45.61 23.25
C TRP A 203 23.04 -45.89 23.99
N ILE A 204 24.16 -45.36 23.49
CA ILE A 204 25.40 -45.27 24.26
C ILE A 204 25.64 -43.77 24.49
N ILE A 205 25.39 -43.32 25.71
CA ILE A 205 25.71 -41.96 26.17
C ILE A 205 27.09 -42.04 26.80
N ASP A 206 28.10 -41.47 26.15
CA ASP A 206 29.32 -41.08 26.88
C ASP A 206 28.99 -39.87 27.75
N PRO A 207 29.38 -39.85 29.04
CA PRO A 207 29.05 -38.75 29.93
C PRO A 207 29.73 -37.46 29.43
N PRO A 208 29.02 -36.31 29.43
CA PRO A 208 29.59 -35.06 28.96
C PRO A 208 30.69 -34.60 29.94
N THR A 209 31.91 -34.44 29.44
CA THR A 209 32.91 -33.60 30.11
C THR A 209 32.35 -32.20 30.25
N SER A 210 32.22 -31.76 31.50
CA SER A 210 31.76 -30.45 31.95
C SER A 210 32.75 -29.34 31.56
N ALA A 211 32.79 -28.98 30.29
CA ALA A 211 33.44 -27.76 29.83
C ALA A 211 32.36 -26.84 29.23
N PRO A 212 32.21 -25.60 29.72
CA PRO A 212 31.33 -24.63 29.09
C PRO A 212 31.81 -24.41 27.65
N MET A 213 30.90 -24.51 26.66
CA MET A 213 31.20 -23.98 25.32
C MET A 213 31.43 -22.48 25.47
N GLN A 214 32.69 -22.06 25.46
CA GLN A 214 33.03 -20.66 25.25
C GLN A 214 32.59 -20.30 23.83
N LYS A 215 31.65 -19.36 23.72
CA LYS A 215 31.34 -18.70 22.45
C LYS A 215 32.56 -17.85 22.09
N GLU A 216 33.39 -18.35 21.20
CA GLU A 216 34.52 -17.59 20.66
C GLU A 216 34.05 -16.69 19.51
N ILE A 217 34.80 -15.62 19.21
CA ILE A 217 34.53 -14.71 18.10
C ILE A 217 35.65 -14.91 17.10
N TYR A 218 35.31 -15.11 15.83
CA TYR A 218 36.31 -15.26 14.77
C TYR A 218 36.14 -14.16 13.73
N TRP A 219 37.27 -13.53 13.41
CA TRP A 219 37.38 -12.56 12.32
C TRP A 219 37.62 -13.30 11.02
N VAL A 220 36.78 -13.07 10.01
CA VAL A 220 36.94 -13.67 8.68
C VAL A 220 37.46 -12.64 7.70
N ASP A 221 38.43 -13.05 6.87
CA ASP A 221 38.97 -12.25 5.77
C ASP A 221 38.00 -12.18 4.56
N ASN A 222 36.92 -12.96 4.58
CA ASN A 222 36.02 -13.14 3.43
C ASN A 222 34.57 -12.83 3.79
N ARG A 223 33.86 -12.17 2.87
CA ARG A 223 32.52 -11.54 3.07
C ARG A 223 31.34 -12.51 3.20
N ASP A 224 31.60 -13.83 3.21
CA ASP A 224 30.58 -14.87 3.29
C ASP A 224 30.14 -15.19 4.75
N ALA A 225 30.14 -14.18 5.63
CA ALA A 225 29.81 -14.34 7.04
C ALA A 225 28.31 -14.68 7.22
N LEU A 226 27.99 -15.96 7.37
CA LEU A 226 26.70 -16.43 7.85
C LEU A 226 26.82 -16.83 9.33
N PRO A 227 25.79 -16.61 10.17
CA PRO A 227 25.80 -17.04 11.56
C PRO A 227 26.00 -18.56 11.64
N THR A 228 26.94 -19.00 12.47
CA THR A 228 27.22 -20.42 12.68
C THR A 228 26.28 -21.01 13.75
N LEU A 229 25.98 -22.31 13.62
CA LEU A 229 25.02 -23.02 14.49
C LEU A 229 25.38 -23.06 15.98
N ASP A 230 26.61 -22.71 16.34
CA ASP A 230 27.12 -22.66 17.72
C ASP A 230 26.90 -21.30 18.41
N GLY A 231 26.31 -20.32 17.70
CA GLY A 231 26.06 -18.98 18.24
C GLY A 231 27.29 -18.08 18.23
N THR A 232 28.33 -18.45 17.48
CA THR A 232 29.50 -17.62 17.21
C THR A 232 29.16 -16.54 16.17
N LEU A 233 29.45 -15.28 16.48
CA LEU A 233 29.32 -14.16 15.54
C LEU A 233 30.61 -14.06 14.74
N LEU A 234 30.50 -14.21 13.41
CA LEU A 234 31.58 -13.91 12.47
C LEU A 234 31.48 -12.44 12.10
N LEU A 235 32.54 -11.68 12.41
CA LEU A 235 32.63 -10.26 12.07
C LEU A 235 33.62 -10.07 10.92
N ILE A 236 33.31 -9.14 10.02
CA ILE A 236 34.22 -8.71 8.96
C ILE A 236 35.43 -8.01 9.61
N ARG A 237 36.64 -8.30 9.13
CA ARG A 237 37.84 -7.55 9.57
C ARG A 237 37.67 -6.06 9.20
N ASP A 238 38.05 -5.20 10.13
CA ASP A 238 37.96 -3.72 10.01
C ASP A 238 36.54 -3.13 10.13
N ASN A 239 35.63 -3.81 10.86
CA ASN A 239 34.32 -3.25 11.21
C ASN A 239 34.46 -1.90 11.96
N PRO A 240 33.79 -0.83 11.51
CA PRO A 240 33.94 0.53 12.05
C PRO A 240 33.12 0.78 13.33
N VAL A 241 32.29 -0.17 13.78
CA VAL A 241 31.43 0.01 14.95
C VAL A 241 32.29 0.06 16.23
N THR A 242 31.96 0.99 17.13
CA THR A 242 32.70 1.25 18.37
C THR A 242 31.75 1.32 19.54
N VAL A 243 32.27 1.29 20.77
CA VAL A 243 31.43 1.45 21.98
C VAL A 243 30.69 2.80 22.02
N ASN A 244 31.24 3.84 21.39
CA ASN A 244 30.56 5.13 21.28
C ASN A 244 29.33 5.02 20.37
N HIS A 245 29.41 4.28 19.27
CA HIS A 245 28.23 4.00 18.43
C HIS A 245 27.12 3.28 19.20
N VAL A 246 27.47 2.35 20.11
CA VAL A 246 26.50 1.71 21.01
C VAL A 246 25.84 2.73 21.93
N ARG A 247 26.64 3.55 22.63
CA ARG A 247 26.13 4.57 23.55
C ARG A 247 25.22 5.58 22.84
N ASP A 248 25.62 6.02 21.65
CA ASP A 248 24.86 6.95 20.82
C ASP A 248 23.54 6.33 20.36
N ALA A 249 23.54 5.06 19.94
CA ALA A 249 22.32 4.34 19.57
C ALA A 249 21.34 4.21 20.75
N PHE A 250 21.82 3.86 21.95
CA PHE A 250 21.00 3.81 23.16
C PHE A 250 20.42 5.19 23.51
N ALA A 251 21.21 6.26 23.39
CA ALA A 251 20.75 7.62 23.65
C ALA A 251 19.65 8.09 22.67
N GLN A 252 19.60 7.53 21.46
CA GLN A 252 18.55 7.80 20.47
C GLN A 252 17.22 7.08 20.77
N VAL A 253 17.23 5.98 21.55
CA VAL A 253 16.00 5.25 21.91
C VAL A 253 15.04 6.12 22.70
N ALA A 254 15.55 6.78 23.75
CA ALA A 254 14.82 7.81 24.49
C ALA A 254 15.79 8.64 25.36
N PRO A 255 15.42 9.89 25.72
CA PRO A 255 16.21 10.69 26.64
C PRO A 255 16.50 9.95 27.95
N GLY A 256 17.79 9.80 28.27
CA GLY A 256 18.26 9.15 29.49
C GLY A 256 18.45 7.63 29.41
N VAL A 257 18.11 6.99 28.28
CA VAL A 257 18.42 5.57 28.04
C VAL A 257 19.92 5.40 27.83
N LYS A 258 20.53 4.47 28.57
CA LYS A 258 21.95 4.16 28.53
C LYS A 258 22.16 2.65 28.57
N VAL A 259 23.20 2.20 27.90
CA VAL A 259 23.73 0.83 28.06
C VAL A 259 24.45 0.72 29.41
N SER A 260 24.31 -0.43 30.07
CA SER A 260 25.06 -0.71 31.30
C SER A 260 26.54 -0.95 30.96
N PRO A 261 27.50 -0.53 31.79
CA PRO A 261 28.92 -0.79 31.52
C PRO A 261 29.25 -2.29 31.37
N GLU A 262 28.51 -3.16 32.09
CA GLU A 262 28.68 -4.61 31.97
C GLU A 262 28.19 -5.19 30.64
N ASP A 263 27.14 -4.63 30.02
CA ASP A 263 26.59 -5.14 28.75
C ASP A 263 27.21 -4.49 27.51
N GLU A 264 27.97 -3.39 27.67
CA GLU A 264 28.60 -2.64 26.57
C GLU A 264 29.40 -3.53 25.59
N PRO A 265 30.27 -4.46 26.04
CA PRO A 265 31.05 -5.30 25.14
C PRO A 265 30.19 -6.22 24.27
N ASP A 266 29.03 -6.63 24.77
CA ASP A 266 28.14 -7.55 24.05
C ASP A 266 27.24 -6.80 23.06
N TYR A 267 26.70 -5.64 23.45
CA TYR A 267 25.97 -4.78 22.51
C TYR A 267 26.88 -4.23 21.39
N LEU A 268 28.17 -4.02 21.66
CA LEU A 268 29.15 -3.70 20.60
C LEU A 268 29.19 -4.79 19.53
N LYS A 269 29.28 -6.06 19.93
CA LYS A 269 29.32 -7.19 18.98
C LYS A 269 28.01 -7.32 18.21
N LEU A 270 26.87 -7.14 18.88
CA LEU A 270 25.56 -7.19 18.24
C LEU A 270 25.39 -6.08 17.20
N LEU A 271 25.81 -4.86 17.53
CA LEU A 271 25.74 -3.74 16.60
C LEU A 271 26.74 -3.90 15.44
N ALA A 272 27.95 -4.41 15.70
CA ALA A 272 28.93 -4.72 14.66
C ALA A 272 28.40 -5.77 13.67
N ALA A 273 27.80 -6.86 14.17
CA ALA A 273 27.18 -7.87 13.31
C ALA A 273 26.03 -7.30 12.47
N CYS A 274 25.21 -6.42 13.05
CA CYS A 274 24.16 -5.71 12.33
C CYS A 274 24.73 -4.82 11.22
N HIS A 275 25.84 -4.12 11.48
CA HIS A 275 26.54 -3.31 10.49
C HIS A 275 27.05 -4.15 9.31
N ASP A 276 27.68 -5.30 9.57
CA ASP A 276 28.16 -6.19 8.51
C ASP A 276 27.02 -6.67 7.60
N VAL A 277 25.85 -7.00 8.19
CA VAL A 277 24.65 -7.36 7.42
C VAL A 277 24.16 -6.16 6.60
N ALA A 278 24.16 -4.95 7.16
CA ALA A 278 23.74 -3.76 6.44
C ALA A 278 24.67 -3.46 5.24
N THR A 279 25.99 -3.55 5.43
CA THR A 279 26.98 -3.38 4.36
C THR A 279 26.81 -4.43 3.27
N LEU A 280 26.57 -5.70 3.63
CA LEU A 280 26.30 -6.75 2.64
C LEU A 280 25.11 -6.38 1.75
N ILE A 281 24.00 -5.90 2.34
CA ILE A 281 22.81 -5.52 1.57
C ILE A 281 23.06 -4.27 0.71
N ASP A 282 23.76 -3.26 1.25
CA ASP A 282 24.09 -2.02 0.53
C ASP A 282 25.00 -2.24 -0.69
N GLU A 283 25.89 -3.24 -0.63
CA GLU A 283 26.78 -3.60 -1.73
C GLU A 283 26.11 -4.42 -2.84
N LEU A 284 24.93 -5.02 -2.58
CA LEU A 284 24.22 -5.80 -3.60
C LEU A 284 23.62 -4.87 -4.67
N PRO A 285 23.60 -5.30 -5.95
CA PRO A 285 22.85 -4.58 -6.96
C PRO A 285 21.36 -4.58 -6.60
N ASP A 286 20.72 -3.43 -6.81
CA ASP A 286 19.29 -3.30 -6.55
C ASP A 286 18.44 -4.13 -7.54
N TYR A 287 17.23 -4.48 -7.12
CA TYR A 287 16.28 -5.26 -7.90
C TYR A 287 15.11 -4.39 -8.37
N GLU A 288 15.30 -3.80 -9.55
CA GLU A 288 14.32 -2.92 -10.21
C GLU A 288 13.30 -3.72 -11.05
N ILE A 289 12.12 -3.14 -11.26
CA ILE A 289 11.09 -3.77 -12.11
C ILE A 289 11.57 -3.85 -13.57
N PRO A 290 11.61 -5.04 -14.18
CA PRO A 290 11.98 -5.18 -15.58
C PRO A 290 11.03 -4.38 -16.49
N THR A 291 11.59 -3.66 -17.44
CA THR A 291 10.83 -2.88 -18.43
C THR A 291 11.21 -3.32 -19.85
N ASP A 292 10.21 -3.64 -20.66
CA ASP A 292 10.39 -4.07 -22.05
C ASP A 292 10.60 -2.86 -22.97
N LEU A 293 11.83 -2.37 -23.02
CA LEU A 293 12.22 -1.22 -23.85
C LEU A 293 12.32 -1.57 -25.34
N GLU A 294 12.40 -2.86 -25.69
CA GLU A 294 12.42 -3.29 -27.09
C GLU A 294 11.01 -3.21 -27.69
N ARG A 295 10.01 -3.72 -26.96
CA ARG A 295 8.61 -3.64 -27.37
C ARG A 295 8.04 -2.24 -27.24
N PHE A 296 8.41 -1.51 -26.19
CA PHE A 296 7.93 -0.16 -25.91
C PHE A 296 9.09 0.84 -25.96
N PRO A 297 9.63 1.16 -27.16
CA PRO A 297 10.72 2.11 -27.27
C PRO A 297 10.27 3.52 -26.87
N ARG A 298 11.11 4.23 -26.11
CA ARG A 298 10.89 5.64 -25.80
C ARG A 298 11.42 6.49 -26.94
N GLN A 299 10.54 7.12 -27.69
CA GLN A 299 10.91 7.95 -28.83
C GLN A 299 10.77 9.44 -28.49
N ASN A 300 11.74 10.24 -28.96
CA ASN A 300 11.69 11.71 -28.91
C ASN A 300 11.45 12.29 -27.50
N ILE A 301 12.14 11.75 -26.48
CA ILE A 301 12.09 12.33 -25.12
C ILE A 301 12.57 13.78 -25.18
N HIS A 302 11.64 14.71 -24.93
CA HIS A 302 11.89 16.14 -25.03
C HIS A 302 11.39 16.88 -23.79
N ARG A 303 12.29 17.65 -23.16
CA ARG A 303 11.93 18.58 -22.10
C ARG A 303 11.33 19.84 -22.72
N VAL A 304 10.03 20.02 -22.52
CA VAL A 304 9.28 21.13 -23.12
C VAL A 304 9.81 22.47 -22.60
N GLN A 305 10.25 23.32 -23.51
CA GLN A 305 10.79 24.65 -23.22
C GLN A 305 9.66 25.66 -22.98
N PRO A 306 9.90 26.77 -22.26
CA PRO A 306 8.85 27.77 -21.98
C PRO A 306 8.12 28.27 -23.23
N SER A 307 8.79 28.38 -24.39
CA SER A 307 8.19 28.81 -25.66
C SER A 307 7.27 27.77 -26.32
N GLU A 308 7.37 26.51 -25.91
CA GLU A 308 6.62 25.37 -26.47
C GLU A 308 5.46 24.95 -25.55
N GLN A 309 5.40 25.51 -24.35
CA GLN A 309 4.38 25.18 -23.38
C GLN A 309 3.00 25.64 -23.82
N VAL A 310 1.99 24.94 -23.30
CA VAL A 310 0.58 25.30 -23.40
C VAL A 310 -0.01 25.36 -22.00
N LEU A 311 -0.99 26.24 -21.79
CA LEU A 311 -1.69 26.38 -20.50
C LEU A 311 -0.72 26.61 -19.34
N GLY A 312 0.17 27.60 -19.48
CA GLY A 312 1.24 27.86 -18.51
C GLY A 312 2.36 26.85 -18.66
N ALA A 313 2.61 26.01 -17.65
CA ALA A 313 3.64 24.98 -17.64
C ALA A 313 3.04 23.58 -17.52
N ALA A 314 2.05 23.25 -18.36
CA ALA A 314 1.28 22.00 -18.24
C ALA A 314 2.11 20.74 -18.53
N TRP A 315 3.05 20.80 -19.47
CA TRP A 315 3.92 19.66 -19.79
C TRP A 315 5.20 19.67 -18.96
N ALA A 316 5.64 18.50 -18.53
CA ALA A 316 7.01 18.30 -18.07
C ALA A 316 7.87 17.79 -19.24
N HIS A 317 7.51 16.65 -19.81
CA HIS A 317 8.18 16.07 -20.97
C HIS A 317 7.15 15.60 -21.99
N THR A 318 7.53 15.64 -23.26
CA THR A 318 6.79 15.01 -24.36
C THR A 318 7.65 13.90 -24.96
N PHE A 319 6.99 12.85 -25.44
CA PHE A 319 7.62 11.69 -26.07
C PHE A 319 6.53 10.87 -26.78
N SER A 320 6.90 9.74 -27.39
CA SER A 320 5.93 8.74 -27.83
C SER A 320 6.41 7.36 -27.39
N ILE A 321 5.53 6.62 -26.73
CA ILE A 321 5.71 5.21 -26.37
C ILE A 321 4.43 4.48 -26.80
N LYS A 322 4.57 3.51 -27.69
CA LYS A 322 3.48 2.63 -28.15
C LYS A 322 4.04 1.38 -28.81
N ASP A 323 3.23 0.33 -28.84
CA ASP A 323 3.41 -0.82 -29.71
C ASP A 323 2.26 -0.80 -30.74
N PRO A 324 2.53 -0.44 -32.02
CA PRO A 324 1.49 -0.33 -33.04
C PRO A 324 0.89 -1.68 -33.45
N SER A 325 1.45 -2.82 -32.98
CA SER A 325 0.91 -4.15 -33.26
C SER A 325 -0.21 -4.56 -32.31
N ILE A 326 -0.39 -3.84 -31.20
CA ILE A 326 -1.44 -4.11 -30.21
C ILE A 326 -2.75 -3.47 -30.67
N ASP A 327 -3.81 -4.27 -30.75
CA ASP A 327 -5.19 -3.79 -30.83
C ASP A 327 -5.92 -4.10 -29.53
N GLY A 328 -6.11 -3.07 -28.69
CA GLY A 328 -6.69 -3.17 -27.37
C GLY A 328 -7.70 -2.07 -27.04
N PRO A 329 -8.25 -2.06 -25.81
CA PRO A 329 -9.29 -1.11 -25.40
C PRO A 329 -8.89 0.37 -25.48
N LEU A 330 -7.58 0.67 -25.47
CA LEU A 330 -7.02 2.02 -25.56
C LEU A 330 -6.40 2.32 -26.93
N SER A 331 -6.57 1.45 -27.93
CA SER A 331 -6.14 1.69 -29.32
C SER A 331 -6.59 3.07 -29.81
N GLY A 332 -5.64 3.86 -30.29
CA GLY A 332 -5.89 5.20 -30.84
C GLY A 332 -6.15 6.29 -29.79
N LYS A 333 -5.92 6.02 -28.50
CA LYS A 333 -5.99 7.01 -27.43
C LYS A 333 -4.61 7.52 -27.06
N THR A 334 -4.49 8.84 -26.93
CA THR A 334 -3.32 9.50 -26.34
C THR A 334 -3.45 9.56 -24.82
N ILE A 335 -2.35 9.25 -24.13
CA ILE A 335 -2.29 9.20 -22.67
C ILE A 335 -1.14 10.08 -22.18
N CYS A 336 -1.41 10.97 -21.22
CA CYS A 336 -0.36 11.63 -20.45
C CYS A 336 -0.36 11.14 -19.01
N LEU A 337 0.82 11.15 -18.39
CA LEU A 337 1.01 10.67 -17.03
C LEU A 337 1.34 11.85 -16.13
N LYS A 338 0.80 11.88 -14.91
CA LYS A 338 1.34 12.78 -13.90
C LYS A 338 2.83 12.49 -13.68
N ASP A 339 3.66 13.53 -13.57
CA ASP A 339 5.12 13.42 -13.50
C ASP A 339 5.68 12.66 -12.27
N CYS A 340 4.85 12.21 -11.35
CA CYS A 340 5.23 11.32 -10.24
C CYS A 340 5.05 9.82 -10.53
N ILE A 341 4.55 9.47 -11.72
CA ILE A 341 4.34 8.08 -12.17
C ILE A 341 5.54 7.69 -13.02
N THR A 342 6.37 6.75 -12.56
CA THR A 342 7.65 6.44 -13.21
C THR A 342 7.49 5.96 -14.65
N VAL A 343 8.36 6.47 -15.52
CA VAL A 343 8.52 6.03 -16.90
C VAL A 343 10.01 5.79 -17.13
N ALA A 344 10.39 4.54 -17.37
CA ALA A 344 11.78 4.15 -17.53
C ALA A 344 12.49 5.03 -18.58
N GLY A 345 13.64 5.61 -18.19
CA GLY A 345 14.48 6.43 -19.07
C GLY A 345 13.98 7.87 -19.30
N VAL A 346 12.86 8.29 -18.71
CA VAL A 346 12.35 9.67 -18.80
C VAL A 346 12.60 10.42 -17.49
N PRO A 347 13.28 11.58 -17.49
CA PRO A 347 13.49 12.36 -16.27
C PRO A 347 12.18 12.83 -15.62
N GLN A 348 12.08 12.69 -14.30
CA GLN A 348 10.97 13.15 -13.48
C GLN A 348 11.38 14.34 -12.63
N MET A 349 10.54 15.37 -12.65
CA MET A 349 10.77 16.66 -12.00
C MET A 349 10.02 16.78 -10.68
N LEU A 350 8.93 16.02 -10.50
CA LEU A 350 8.13 15.94 -9.26
C LEU A 350 7.64 17.32 -8.75
N GLY A 351 7.49 18.28 -9.67
CA GLY A 351 7.12 19.66 -9.38
C GLY A 351 8.14 20.44 -8.53
N THR A 352 9.37 19.93 -8.37
CA THR A 352 10.32 20.44 -7.37
C THR A 352 11.75 20.56 -7.88
N LYS A 353 12.48 21.53 -7.32
CA LYS A 353 13.93 21.73 -7.51
C LYS A 353 14.74 21.35 -6.26
N ILE A 354 14.11 20.64 -5.32
CA ILE A 354 14.78 20.12 -4.12
C ILE A 354 15.73 18.97 -4.49
N VAL A 355 15.36 18.24 -5.53
CA VAL A 355 16.17 17.21 -6.17
C VAL A 355 16.35 17.61 -7.63
N ASP A 356 17.50 17.27 -8.19
CA ASP A 356 17.67 17.30 -9.64
C ASP A 356 16.68 16.32 -10.30
N PRO A 357 16.32 16.53 -11.57
CA PRO A 357 15.45 15.61 -12.29
C PRO A 357 15.96 14.17 -12.18
N TRP A 358 15.12 13.30 -11.62
CA TRP A 358 15.46 11.91 -11.34
C TRP A 358 14.95 11.02 -12.47
N THR A 359 15.81 10.16 -13.02
CA THR A 359 15.41 9.25 -14.11
C THR A 359 15.22 7.82 -13.56
N PRO A 360 13.98 7.31 -13.48
CA PRO A 360 13.71 5.96 -13.03
C PRO A 360 14.19 4.93 -14.07
N LYS A 361 14.52 3.73 -13.57
CA LYS A 361 14.95 2.59 -14.39
C LYS A 361 13.79 1.69 -14.82
N GLY A 362 12.71 1.67 -14.05
CA GLY A 362 11.51 0.87 -14.31
C GLY A 362 10.28 1.73 -14.61
N ASP A 363 9.33 1.15 -15.32
CA ASP A 363 7.98 1.69 -15.46
C ASP A 363 7.11 1.40 -14.23
N ALA A 364 6.20 2.32 -13.93
CA ALA A 364 5.08 2.02 -13.05
C ALA A 364 4.17 0.96 -13.68
N THR A 365 3.54 0.11 -12.86
CA THR A 365 2.64 -0.94 -13.36
C THR A 365 1.54 -0.38 -14.28
N VAL A 366 0.99 0.78 -13.92
CA VAL A 366 -0.06 1.46 -14.71
C VAL A 366 0.43 1.93 -16.09
N VAL A 367 1.74 2.17 -16.26
CA VAL A 367 2.35 2.54 -17.56
C VAL A 367 2.40 1.32 -18.46
N THR A 368 2.96 0.21 -17.96
CA THR A 368 3.02 -1.06 -18.68
C THR A 368 1.63 -1.51 -19.11
N TRP A 369 0.65 -1.53 -18.20
CA TRP A 369 -0.70 -1.99 -18.53
C TRP A 369 -1.44 -1.07 -19.50
N ALA A 370 -1.25 0.24 -19.42
CA ALA A 370 -1.84 1.17 -20.39
C ALA A 370 -1.28 0.96 -21.82
N LEU A 371 0.03 0.70 -21.93
CA LEU A 371 0.68 0.37 -23.19
C LEU A 371 0.22 -0.98 -23.74
N GLU A 372 0.11 -2.00 -22.88
CA GLU A 372 -0.39 -3.33 -23.24
C GLU A 372 -1.88 -3.32 -23.66
N ALA A 373 -2.64 -2.32 -23.23
CA ALA A 373 -4.00 -2.07 -23.69
C ALA A 373 -4.09 -1.29 -25.01
N GLY A 374 -2.94 -0.97 -25.64
CA GLY A 374 -2.86 -0.29 -26.94
C GLY A 374 -2.82 1.25 -26.88
N GLY A 375 -2.67 1.83 -25.69
CA GLY A 375 -2.56 3.28 -25.52
C GLY A 375 -1.21 3.84 -25.99
N GLU A 376 -1.21 5.06 -26.52
CA GLU A 376 0.04 5.80 -26.80
C GLU A 376 0.32 6.78 -25.67
N ILE A 377 1.44 6.59 -24.96
CA ILE A 377 1.85 7.52 -23.91
C ILE A 377 2.67 8.64 -24.55
N VAL A 378 2.15 9.86 -24.47
CA VAL A 378 2.66 11.03 -25.20
C VAL A 378 3.48 12.01 -24.35
N GLY A 379 3.58 11.78 -23.04
CA GLY A 379 4.35 12.66 -22.16
C GLY A 379 4.07 12.51 -20.67
N THR A 380 4.89 13.18 -19.86
CA THR A 380 4.58 13.46 -18.46
C THR A 380 4.12 14.90 -18.29
N ALA A 381 3.05 15.10 -17.53
CA ALA A 381 2.45 16.38 -17.23
C ALA A 381 2.90 16.89 -15.87
N ASN A 382 3.19 18.19 -15.78
CA ASN A 382 3.66 18.86 -14.58
C ASN A 382 2.70 18.64 -13.40
N CYS A 383 3.28 18.57 -12.20
CA CYS A 383 2.54 18.40 -10.96
C CYS A 383 3.03 19.38 -9.90
N GLU A 384 2.29 19.47 -8.80
CA GLU A 384 2.62 20.36 -7.69
C GLU A 384 3.91 19.92 -6.96
N ASN A 385 4.51 20.82 -6.19
CA ASN A 385 5.77 20.56 -5.47
C ASN A 385 5.64 19.36 -4.54
N TRP A 386 6.29 18.24 -4.86
CA TRP A 386 6.11 16.94 -4.18
C TRP A 386 4.64 16.51 -4.06
N CYS A 387 3.80 16.94 -5.01
CA CYS A 387 2.36 16.76 -4.98
C CYS A 387 1.65 17.31 -3.71
N GLN A 388 2.25 18.28 -3.00
CA GLN A 388 1.74 18.82 -1.73
C GLN A 388 0.87 20.06 -1.87
N SER A 389 0.11 20.19 -2.95
CA SER A 389 -0.81 21.32 -3.13
C SER A 389 -2.04 20.95 -3.96
N THR A 390 -3.16 21.59 -3.65
CA THR A 390 -4.37 21.62 -4.50
C THR A 390 -4.45 22.87 -5.39
N SER A 391 -3.43 23.75 -5.33
CA SER A 391 -3.26 24.81 -6.32
C SER A 391 -2.62 24.26 -7.59
N SER A 392 -2.38 25.13 -8.57
CA SER A 392 -1.58 24.81 -9.75
C SER A 392 -0.41 25.79 -9.97
N PHE A 393 0.09 26.40 -8.89
CA PHE A 393 1.20 27.37 -8.92
C PHE A 393 2.32 27.02 -7.94
N SER A 394 2.30 25.83 -7.34
CA SER A 394 3.37 25.42 -6.42
C SER A 394 4.57 24.76 -7.10
N SER A 395 4.40 24.28 -8.34
CA SER A 395 5.49 23.68 -9.10
C SER A 395 6.65 24.66 -9.28
N ALA A 396 7.87 24.20 -9.00
CA ALA A 396 9.08 24.98 -9.21
C ALA A 396 9.41 25.21 -10.70
N TYR A 397 8.63 24.61 -11.61
CA TYR A 397 8.78 24.69 -13.06
C TYR A 397 7.74 25.59 -13.73
N GLY A 398 6.91 26.26 -12.94
CA GLY A 398 5.95 27.25 -13.43
C GLY A 398 4.51 26.88 -13.09
N THR A 399 3.65 27.88 -13.23
CA THR A 399 2.22 27.79 -13.00
C THR A 399 1.53 27.06 -14.16
N VAL A 400 0.57 26.19 -13.86
CA VAL A 400 -0.34 25.60 -14.84
C VAL A 400 -1.64 26.40 -14.84
N GLU A 401 -2.02 26.89 -16.00
CA GLU A 401 -3.22 27.69 -16.21
C GLU A 401 -4.47 26.82 -16.38
N ASN A 402 -5.61 27.32 -15.90
CA ASN A 402 -6.90 26.69 -16.14
C ASN A 402 -7.27 26.79 -17.63
N PRO A 403 -7.71 25.70 -18.27
CA PRO A 403 -8.05 25.72 -19.70
C PRO A 403 -9.24 26.64 -20.06
N HIS A 404 -10.02 27.09 -19.07
CA HIS A 404 -11.16 27.97 -19.28
C HIS A 404 -10.88 29.45 -18.97
N ALA A 405 -9.78 29.76 -18.29
CA ALA A 405 -9.38 31.13 -17.96
C ALA A 405 -7.90 31.21 -17.51
N GLU A 406 -7.11 32.06 -18.19
CA GLU A 406 -5.74 32.39 -17.78
C GLU A 406 -5.73 33.20 -16.47
N GLY A 407 -4.75 32.97 -15.62
CA GLY A 407 -4.66 33.56 -14.28
C GLY A 407 -5.42 32.79 -13.20
N TYR A 408 -6.11 31.71 -13.58
CA TYR A 408 -6.88 30.85 -12.67
C TYR A 408 -6.24 29.47 -12.51
N SER A 409 -6.42 28.91 -11.31
CA SER A 409 -5.86 27.61 -10.95
C SER A 409 -6.52 26.47 -11.74
N ALA A 410 -5.71 25.63 -12.38
CA ALA A 410 -6.12 24.31 -12.89
C ALA A 410 -6.46 23.32 -11.75
N GLY A 411 -6.04 23.64 -10.52
CA GLY A 411 -6.12 22.75 -9.37
C GLY A 411 -4.99 21.74 -9.36
N GLY A 412 -4.79 21.07 -8.22
CA GLY A 412 -3.67 20.15 -8.04
C GLY A 412 -4.01 18.92 -7.20
N SER A 413 -3.11 17.94 -7.11
CA SER A 413 -1.74 17.99 -7.63
C SER A 413 -1.53 17.47 -9.06
N THR A 414 -2.58 16.92 -9.69
CA THR A 414 -2.55 16.49 -11.12
C THR A 414 -2.88 17.69 -12.03
N SER A 415 -2.18 18.81 -11.83
CA SER A 415 -2.50 20.11 -12.43
C SER A 415 -2.33 20.10 -13.95
N GLY A 416 -1.13 19.77 -14.45
CA GLY A 416 -0.83 19.74 -15.88
C GLY A 416 -1.75 18.79 -16.65
N ALA A 417 -1.90 17.56 -16.15
CA ALA A 417 -2.67 16.51 -16.83
C ALA A 417 -4.16 16.87 -16.94
N ALA A 418 -4.75 17.42 -15.87
CA ALA A 418 -6.15 17.85 -15.92
C ALA A 418 -6.38 19.05 -16.84
N ALA A 419 -5.43 19.99 -16.91
CA ALA A 419 -5.50 21.12 -17.83
C ALA A 419 -5.45 20.66 -19.30
N LEU A 420 -4.51 19.75 -19.63
CA LEU A 420 -4.37 19.16 -20.96
C LEU A 420 -5.62 18.40 -21.40
N VAL A 421 -6.17 17.56 -20.52
CA VAL A 421 -7.42 16.84 -20.77
C VAL A 421 -8.60 17.81 -20.88
N GLY A 422 -8.72 18.78 -19.97
CA GLY A 422 -9.80 19.77 -19.96
C GLY A 422 -9.83 20.64 -21.22
N ALA A 423 -8.66 20.91 -21.82
CA ALA A 423 -8.53 21.58 -23.11
C ALA A 423 -8.73 20.65 -24.33
N GLY A 424 -8.83 19.33 -24.13
CA GLY A 424 -8.95 18.35 -25.21
C GLY A 424 -7.66 18.14 -26.00
N LEU A 425 -6.50 18.41 -25.40
CA LEU A 425 -5.18 18.22 -26.03
C LEU A 425 -4.65 16.79 -25.86
N VAL A 426 -5.20 16.04 -24.89
CA VAL A 426 -4.90 14.62 -24.63
C VAL A 426 -6.22 13.93 -24.30
N ASP A 427 -6.40 12.68 -24.75
CA ASP A 427 -7.64 11.92 -24.51
C ASP A 427 -7.83 11.53 -23.05
N ILE A 428 -6.76 10.97 -22.45
CA ILE A 428 -6.76 10.37 -21.12
C ILE A 428 -5.52 10.83 -20.36
N ALA A 429 -5.65 11.08 -19.07
CA ALA A 429 -4.51 11.19 -18.17
C ALA A 429 -4.59 10.16 -17.05
N ILE A 430 -3.45 9.66 -16.60
CA ILE A 430 -3.35 8.90 -15.35
C ILE A 430 -2.74 9.80 -14.29
N GLY A 431 -3.49 10.02 -13.23
CA GLY A 431 -3.12 10.87 -12.10
C GLY A 431 -2.92 10.08 -10.81
N ALA A 432 -2.60 10.82 -9.75
CA ALA A 432 -2.59 10.31 -8.39
C ALA A 432 -3.41 11.20 -7.46
N ASP A 433 -4.12 10.58 -6.53
CA ASP A 433 -5.03 11.21 -5.57
C ASP A 433 -4.67 10.80 -4.14
N GLN A 434 -4.38 11.79 -3.28
CA GLN A 434 -4.10 11.60 -1.86
C GLN A 434 -5.09 12.33 -0.95
N GLY A 435 -5.98 13.13 -1.52
CA GLY A 435 -6.81 14.08 -0.76
C GLY A 435 -7.81 14.84 -1.63
N GLY A 436 -7.84 14.56 -2.91
CA GLY A 436 -8.54 15.23 -4.01
C GLY A 436 -7.69 15.43 -5.26
N SER A 437 -6.46 14.93 -5.37
CA SER A 437 -5.52 15.31 -6.44
C SER A 437 -5.87 14.83 -7.85
N ILE A 438 -6.86 13.94 -8.02
CA ILE A 438 -7.51 13.65 -9.32
C ILE A 438 -8.79 14.46 -9.44
N ARG A 439 -9.63 14.45 -8.40
CA ARG A 439 -10.99 15.00 -8.44
C ARG A 439 -11.06 16.53 -8.41
N VAL A 440 -10.21 17.18 -7.61
CA VAL A 440 -10.12 18.65 -7.52
C VAL A 440 -9.73 19.25 -8.87
N PRO A 441 -8.60 18.88 -9.50
CA PRO A 441 -8.25 19.48 -10.78
C PRO A 441 -9.24 19.08 -11.90
N ALA A 442 -9.85 17.90 -11.84
CA ALA A 442 -10.93 17.54 -12.77
C ALA A 442 -12.15 18.47 -12.65
N ALA A 443 -12.58 18.76 -11.41
CA ALA A 443 -13.67 19.70 -11.14
C ALA A 443 -13.34 21.11 -11.63
N LEU A 444 -12.09 21.58 -11.44
CA LEU A 444 -11.68 22.93 -11.81
C LEU A 444 -11.44 23.08 -13.33
N CYS A 445 -10.96 22.03 -14.00
CA CYS A 445 -10.69 22.03 -15.44
C CYS A 445 -11.89 21.57 -16.29
N GLY A 446 -13.01 21.18 -15.67
CA GLY A 446 -14.22 20.76 -16.38
C GLY A 446 -14.07 19.43 -17.12
N CYS A 447 -13.41 18.45 -16.49
CA CYS A 447 -13.27 17.09 -17.03
C CYS A 447 -13.69 16.04 -16.00
N VAL A 448 -13.75 14.78 -16.42
CA VAL A 448 -14.06 13.64 -15.54
C VAL A 448 -12.79 13.21 -14.84
N GLY A 449 -12.83 13.02 -13.52
CA GLY A 449 -11.73 12.48 -12.74
C GLY A 449 -12.22 11.43 -11.76
N LEU A 450 -11.71 10.20 -11.87
CA LEU A 450 -12.09 9.10 -10.99
C LEU A 450 -10.91 8.74 -10.07
N LYS A 451 -11.16 8.85 -8.76
CA LYS A 451 -10.37 8.15 -7.75
C LYS A 451 -11.01 6.78 -7.50
N PRO A 452 -10.39 5.67 -7.94
CA PRO A 452 -10.95 4.35 -7.77
C PRO A 452 -11.01 3.92 -6.30
N THR A 453 -11.60 2.75 -6.04
CA THR A 453 -11.49 2.09 -4.72
C THR A 453 -10.01 1.95 -4.32
N TYR A 454 -9.68 2.20 -3.04
CA TYR A 454 -8.33 1.98 -2.51
C TYR A 454 -7.84 0.57 -2.82
N GLY A 455 -6.70 0.48 -3.50
CA GLY A 455 -6.11 -0.78 -3.91
C GLY A 455 -6.63 -1.36 -5.23
N LEU A 456 -7.68 -0.81 -5.87
CA LEU A 456 -8.14 -1.33 -7.17
C LEU A 456 -7.07 -1.15 -8.26
N VAL A 457 -6.38 -0.02 -8.26
CA VAL A 457 -5.24 0.29 -9.13
C VAL A 457 -3.97 0.24 -8.28
N PRO A 458 -2.93 -0.51 -8.68
CA PRO A 458 -1.69 -0.59 -7.92
C PRO A 458 -0.91 0.72 -7.98
N TYR A 459 -0.18 1.01 -6.91
CA TYR A 459 0.66 2.19 -6.77
C TYR A 459 2.16 1.92 -7.03
N THR A 460 2.49 0.70 -7.46
CA THR A 460 3.84 0.28 -7.84
C THR A 460 4.45 1.23 -8.88
N GLY A 461 5.67 1.70 -8.59
CA GLY A 461 6.39 2.66 -9.43
C GLY A 461 5.82 4.08 -9.42
N ILE A 462 4.96 4.45 -8.47
CA ILE A 462 4.49 5.84 -8.30
C ILE A 462 5.10 6.42 -7.03
N ALA A 463 5.64 7.64 -7.11
CA ALA A 463 6.25 8.29 -5.95
C ALA A 463 5.19 8.49 -4.84
N SER A 464 5.31 7.71 -3.78
CA SER A 464 4.41 7.75 -2.63
C SER A 464 4.57 9.06 -1.87
N ASN A 465 3.43 9.62 -1.47
CA ASN A 465 3.37 10.66 -0.46
C ASN A 465 2.90 10.08 0.86
N ASP A 466 1.77 9.40 0.83
CA ASP A 466 1.19 8.76 2.00
C ASP A 466 0.58 7.41 1.60
N ALA A 467 1.27 6.34 1.96
CA ALA A 467 0.88 4.99 1.63
C ALA A 467 -0.57 4.63 2.00
N ILE A 468 -1.14 5.20 3.06
CA ILE A 468 -2.51 4.91 3.51
C ILE A 468 -3.58 5.70 2.73
N ASN A 469 -3.16 6.71 1.96
CA ASN A 469 -4.03 7.57 1.17
C ASN A 469 -3.65 7.62 -0.31
N ASP A 470 -2.64 6.88 -0.77
CA ASP A 470 -2.22 6.89 -2.17
C ASP A 470 -3.22 6.12 -3.06
N HIS A 471 -3.80 6.83 -4.03
CA HIS A 471 -4.61 6.26 -5.12
C HIS A 471 -4.04 6.69 -6.47
N ALA A 472 -4.12 5.83 -7.47
CA ALA A 472 -3.91 6.19 -8.88
C ALA A 472 -5.22 6.03 -9.64
N GLY A 473 -5.44 6.84 -10.69
CA GLY A 473 -6.69 6.77 -11.43
C GLY A 473 -6.79 7.69 -12.65
N PRO A 474 -7.81 7.47 -13.49
CA PRO A 474 -7.96 8.16 -14.77
C PRO A 474 -8.63 9.53 -14.67
N LEU A 475 -8.21 10.44 -15.55
CA LEU A 475 -8.93 11.63 -15.97
C LEU A 475 -9.20 11.56 -17.47
N SER A 476 -10.35 12.04 -17.92
CA SER A 476 -10.66 12.17 -19.36
C SER A 476 -11.79 13.18 -19.59
N LEU A 477 -12.12 13.47 -20.85
CA LEU A 477 -13.30 14.29 -21.17
C LEU A 477 -14.63 13.52 -21.09
N LYS A 478 -14.60 12.18 -21.02
CA LYS A 478 -15.79 11.32 -21.14
C LYS A 478 -15.77 10.17 -20.14
N VAL A 479 -16.88 9.90 -19.48
CA VAL A 479 -16.98 8.78 -18.53
C VAL A 479 -16.61 7.43 -19.16
N MET A 480 -16.91 7.23 -20.45
CA MET A 480 -16.52 6.02 -21.18
C MET A 480 -14.99 5.87 -21.31
N ASP A 481 -14.27 6.94 -21.60
CA ASP A 481 -12.79 6.90 -21.72
C ASP A 481 -12.15 6.68 -20.35
N THR A 482 -12.72 7.27 -19.30
CA THR A 482 -12.37 6.99 -17.89
C THR A 482 -12.57 5.50 -17.55
N ALA A 483 -13.69 4.88 -17.98
CA ALA A 483 -13.95 3.47 -17.74
C ALA A 483 -13.01 2.54 -18.52
N LEU A 484 -12.69 2.88 -19.78
CA LEU A 484 -11.71 2.13 -20.58
C LEU A 484 -10.33 2.16 -19.95
N CYS A 485 -9.87 3.33 -19.49
CA CYS A 485 -8.60 3.44 -18.80
C CYS A 485 -8.62 2.66 -17.48
N LEU A 486 -9.70 2.76 -16.70
CA LEU A 486 -9.81 2.01 -15.46
C LEU A 486 -9.73 0.50 -15.69
N ASP A 487 -10.41 -0.03 -16.71
CA ASP A 487 -10.29 -1.45 -17.08
C ASP A 487 -8.86 -1.84 -17.42
N ALA A 488 -8.15 -0.97 -18.14
CA ALA A 488 -6.76 -1.20 -18.52
C ALA A 488 -5.80 -1.20 -17.32
N ILE A 489 -6.04 -0.39 -16.27
CA ILE A 489 -5.06 -0.21 -15.19
C ILE A 489 -5.45 -0.85 -13.85
N SER A 490 -6.57 -1.57 -13.79
CA SER A 490 -7.05 -2.21 -12.55
C SER A 490 -6.50 -3.62 -12.36
N GLY A 491 -6.29 -3.99 -11.10
CA GLY A 491 -6.01 -5.35 -10.66
C GLY A 491 -4.82 -5.45 -9.71
N TYR A 492 -4.64 -6.64 -9.12
CA TYR A 492 -3.45 -6.93 -8.31
C TYR A 492 -2.25 -7.26 -9.20
N ASP A 493 -1.12 -6.61 -8.95
CA ASP A 493 0.12 -6.78 -9.73
C ASP A 493 1.12 -7.76 -9.09
N GLY A 494 0.82 -8.28 -7.90
CA GLY A 494 1.73 -9.16 -7.17
C GLY A 494 2.83 -8.43 -6.40
N ILE A 495 2.87 -7.09 -6.44
CA ILE A 495 3.94 -6.26 -5.87
C ILE A 495 3.38 -5.35 -4.77
N ASP A 496 2.30 -4.61 -5.02
CA ASP A 496 1.77 -3.62 -4.08
C ASP A 496 0.75 -4.21 -3.11
N ASP A 497 1.11 -4.24 -1.82
CA ASP A 497 0.22 -4.68 -0.76
C ASP A 497 -1.02 -3.80 -0.52
N ARG A 498 -1.14 -2.60 -1.13
CA ARG A 498 -2.43 -1.87 -1.22
C ARG A 498 -3.47 -2.69 -1.99
N SER A 499 -3.05 -3.43 -3.00
CA SER A 499 -3.90 -4.02 -4.04
C SER A 499 -4.28 -5.48 -3.82
N VAL A 500 -3.96 -6.05 -2.64
CA VAL A 500 -4.28 -7.46 -2.32
C VAL A 500 -5.78 -7.78 -2.43
N GLY A 501 -6.65 -6.79 -2.20
CA GLY A 501 -8.10 -6.95 -2.33
C GLY A 501 -8.65 -6.81 -3.75
N ALA A 502 -7.81 -6.44 -4.72
CA ALA A 502 -8.22 -6.21 -6.10
C ALA A 502 -8.47 -7.53 -6.84
N PRO A 503 -9.32 -7.53 -7.88
CA PRO A 503 -9.43 -8.67 -8.79
C PRO A 503 -8.12 -8.89 -9.56
N PRO A 504 -7.95 -10.05 -10.22
CA PRO A 504 -6.82 -10.24 -11.14
C PRO A 504 -6.82 -9.18 -12.25
N HIS A 505 -5.64 -8.73 -12.65
CA HIS A 505 -5.50 -7.81 -13.78
C HIS A 505 -6.19 -8.36 -15.05
N GLY A 506 -6.82 -7.47 -15.82
CA GLY A 506 -7.53 -7.82 -17.06
C GLY A 506 -8.91 -8.48 -16.89
N THR A 507 -9.45 -8.53 -15.67
CA THR A 507 -10.75 -9.17 -15.40
C THR A 507 -11.90 -8.20 -15.11
N THR A 508 -11.63 -6.90 -14.99
CA THR A 508 -12.68 -5.88 -14.85
C THR A 508 -13.39 -5.63 -16.19
N SER A 509 -14.63 -5.12 -16.13
CA SER A 509 -15.48 -4.96 -17.31
C SER A 509 -16.26 -3.64 -17.32
N PHE A 510 -15.73 -2.60 -16.69
CA PHE A 510 -16.44 -1.33 -16.48
C PHE A 510 -16.95 -0.71 -17.78
N ALA A 511 -16.11 -0.62 -18.82
CA ALA A 511 -16.49 -0.05 -20.10
C ALA A 511 -17.53 -0.91 -20.84
N ALA A 512 -17.41 -2.23 -20.76
CA ALA A 512 -18.40 -3.16 -21.33
C ALA A 512 -19.75 -3.02 -20.61
N ASP A 513 -19.75 -2.85 -19.30
CA ASP A 513 -20.95 -2.63 -18.50
C ASP A 513 -21.67 -1.33 -18.88
N LEU A 514 -20.92 -0.25 -19.15
CA LEU A 514 -21.47 1.02 -19.63
C LEU A 514 -22.01 0.97 -21.08
N ARG A 515 -21.71 -0.07 -21.85
CA ARG A 515 -22.26 -0.25 -23.21
C ARG A 515 -23.56 -1.05 -23.23
N LYS A 516 -23.97 -1.64 -22.10
CA LYS A 516 -25.21 -2.44 -22.02
C LYS A 516 -26.44 -1.59 -22.37
N PRO A 517 -27.37 -2.09 -23.21
CA PRO A 517 -28.60 -1.35 -23.53
C PRO A 517 -29.38 -0.97 -22.28
N GLY A 518 -29.86 0.27 -22.23
CA GLY A 518 -30.66 0.79 -21.12
C GLY A 518 -29.87 1.11 -19.83
N ILE A 519 -28.54 1.01 -19.83
CA ILE A 519 -27.71 1.29 -18.64
C ILE A 519 -27.89 2.71 -18.06
N THR A 520 -28.25 3.66 -18.93
CA THR A 520 -28.52 5.07 -18.59
C THR A 520 -29.88 5.27 -17.92
N ASN A 521 -30.77 4.28 -17.96
CA ASN A 521 -31.99 4.27 -17.15
C ASN A 521 -31.62 3.88 -15.72
N LEU A 522 -31.90 4.78 -14.79
CA LEU A 522 -31.60 4.67 -13.36
C LEU A 522 -32.84 4.34 -12.52
N ASN A 523 -33.87 3.72 -13.10
CA ASN A 523 -35.01 3.18 -12.35
C ASN A 523 -34.52 2.28 -11.20
N ASN A 524 -35.08 2.50 -10.00
CA ASN A 524 -34.69 1.86 -8.73
C ASN A 524 -33.27 2.19 -8.22
N PHE A 525 -32.56 3.11 -8.87
CA PHE A 525 -31.25 3.57 -8.40
C PHE A 525 -31.43 4.65 -7.34
N LYS A 526 -30.85 4.44 -6.15
CA LYS A 526 -31.04 5.31 -4.98
C LYS A 526 -29.83 6.21 -4.77
N ILE A 527 -30.05 7.51 -4.77
CA ILE A 527 -29.01 8.52 -4.60
C ILE A 527 -29.20 9.22 -3.25
N GLY A 528 -28.18 9.19 -2.41
CA GLY A 528 -28.13 9.96 -1.17
C GLY A 528 -27.48 11.32 -1.39
N ILE A 529 -28.15 12.42 -1.02
CA ILE A 529 -27.54 13.76 -0.95
C ILE A 529 -26.92 13.92 0.44
N LEU A 530 -25.59 13.97 0.52
CA LEU A 530 -24.88 13.95 1.81
C LEU A 530 -24.95 15.31 2.52
N THR A 531 -25.80 15.41 3.53
CA THR A 531 -26.17 16.68 4.20
C THR A 531 -24.95 17.45 4.71
N GLU A 532 -24.01 16.79 5.38
CA GLU A 532 -22.83 17.41 5.97
C GLU A 532 -21.90 18.03 4.93
N ALA A 533 -21.87 17.50 3.71
CA ALA A 533 -21.04 18.01 2.63
C ALA A 533 -21.56 19.35 2.06
N PHE A 534 -22.85 19.67 2.28
CA PHE A 534 -23.51 20.91 1.88
C PHE A 534 -23.62 21.96 3.01
N ASN A 535 -23.09 21.64 4.19
CA ASN A 535 -23.12 22.49 5.38
C ASN A 535 -21.72 22.93 5.84
N GLN A 536 -20.70 22.70 5.02
CA GLN A 536 -19.33 23.13 5.30
C GLN A 536 -19.23 24.66 5.29
N PRO A 537 -18.53 25.30 6.26
CA PRO A 537 -18.38 26.75 6.32
C PRO A 537 -17.71 27.38 5.09
N THR A 538 -16.88 26.61 4.37
CA THR A 538 -16.15 27.06 3.19
C THR A 538 -16.97 27.00 1.90
N LEU A 539 -18.13 26.34 1.90
CA LEU A 539 -18.92 26.09 0.70
C LEU A 539 -19.60 27.36 0.22
N ASP A 540 -19.33 27.73 -1.04
CA ASP A 540 -20.00 28.82 -1.73
C ASP A 540 -21.50 28.49 -1.90
N PRO A 541 -22.42 29.39 -1.51
CA PRO A 541 -23.86 29.20 -1.72
C PRO A 541 -24.25 28.96 -3.19
N ALA A 542 -23.52 29.57 -4.15
CA ALA A 542 -23.74 29.33 -5.57
C ALA A 542 -23.33 27.91 -5.98
N MET A 543 -22.20 27.42 -5.45
CA MET A 543 -21.74 26.03 -5.63
C MET A 543 -22.77 25.03 -5.08
N LYS A 544 -23.28 25.28 -3.87
CA LYS A 544 -24.37 24.48 -3.28
C LYS A 544 -25.58 24.41 -4.20
N THR A 545 -26.01 25.56 -4.72
CA THR A 545 -27.19 25.66 -5.58
C THR A 545 -27.00 24.95 -6.93
N ALA A 546 -25.85 25.14 -7.58
CA ALA A 546 -25.52 24.52 -8.85
C ALA A 546 -25.48 22.99 -8.73
N VAL A 547 -24.77 22.46 -7.72
CA VAL A 547 -24.65 21.01 -7.53
C VAL A 547 -26.00 20.37 -7.14
N LEU A 548 -26.79 20.99 -6.27
CA LEU A 548 -28.12 20.47 -5.95
C LEU A 548 -29.05 20.47 -7.16
N SER A 549 -29.01 21.54 -7.98
CA SER A 549 -29.78 21.63 -9.23
C SER A 549 -29.38 20.52 -10.21
N ALA A 550 -28.08 20.30 -10.39
CA ALA A 550 -27.56 19.22 -11.22
C ALA A 550 -27.94 17.82 -10.68
N ALA A 551 -27.91 17.64 -9.35
CA ALA A 551 -28.31 16.39 -8.73
C ALA A 551 -29.80 16.08 -8.98
N GLN A 552 -30.69 17.08 -8.88
CA GLN A 552 -32.13 16.88 -9.14
C GLN A 552 -32.40 16.30 -10.53
N LYS A 553 -31.55 16.58 -11.51
CA LYS A 553 -31.70 16.07 -12.89
C LYS A 553 -31.66 14.54 -12.97
N PHE A 554 -31.05 13.85 -12.00
CA PHE A 554 -31.08 12.38 -11.92
C PHE A 554 -32.50 11.79 -11.80
N LYS A 555 -33.48 12.55 -11.30
CA LYS A 555 -34.88 12.12 -11.28
C LYS A 555 -35.44 11.91 -12.69
N HIS A 556 -35.03 12.71 -13.67
CA HIS A 556 -35.42 12.53 -15.07
C HIS A 556 -34.82 11.27 -15.70
N LEU A 557 -33.73 10.76 -15.12
CA LEU A 557 -33.10 9.50 -15.52
C LEU A 557 -33.70 8.28 -14.80
N GLY A 558 -34.67 8.47 -13.90
CA GLY A 558 -35.37 7.40 -13.17
C GLY A 558 -34.87 7.14 -11.74
N ALA A 559 -33.85 7.86 -11.27
CA ALA A 559 -33.31 7.68 -9.92
C ALA A 559 -34.19 8.34 -8.84
N THR A 560 -34.11 7.84 -7.61
CA THR A 560 -34.72 8.48 -6.44
C THR A 560 -33.65 9.19 -5.61
N LEU A 561 -33.98 10.38 -5.09
CA LEU A 561 -33.06 11.20 -4.30
C LEU A 561 -33.61 11.39 -2.89
N GLU A 562 -32.77 11.17 -1.89
CA GLU A 562 -33.09 11.44 -0.49
C GLU A 562 -31.88 12.12 0.19
N ASN A 563 -32.15 13.02 1.15
CA ASN A 563 -31.08 13.52 2.01
C ASN A 563 -30.63 12.40 2.97
N VAL A 564 -29.32 12.27 3.15
CA VAL A 564 -28.72 11.37 4.13
C VAL A 564 -27.78 12.16 5.03
N SER A 565 -27.73 11.79 6.30
CA SER A 565 -26.82 12.39 7.29
C SER A 565 -25.79 11.34 7.70
N ILE A 566 -24.52 11.72 7.60
CA ILE A 566 -23.38 10.99 8.13
C ILE A 566 -22.56 12.02 8.92
N PRO A 567 -22.88 12.25 10.22
CA PRO A 567 -22.29 13.34 11.00
C PRO A 567 -20.76 13.31 11.04
N ASP A 568 -20.15 12.12 11.07
CA ASP A 568 -18.71 11.94 11.09
C ASP A 568 -18.00 12.45 9.81
N HIS A 569 -18.73 12.69 8.71
CA HIS A 569 -18.18 13.33 7.51
C HIS A 569 -17.50 14.67 7.85
N ALA A 570 -18.08 15.43 8.79
CA ALA A 570 -17.51 16.70 9.24
C ALA A 570 -16.15 16.56 9.95
N LEU A 571 -15.81 15.36 10.46
CA LEU A 571 -14.51 15.06 11.06
C LEU A 571 -13.48 14.57 10.03
N GLY A 572 -13.93 14.19 8.83
CA GLY A 572 -13.11 13.50 7.83
C GLY A 572 -11.85 14.26 7.45
N THR A 573 -11.95 15.58 7.22
CA THR A 573 -10.80 16.43 6.89
C THR A 573 -9.76 16.46 8.02
N ALA A 574 -10.20 16.47 9.28
CA ALA A 574 -9.29 16.46 10.43
C ALA A 574 -8.60 15.10 10.59
N ILE A 575 -9.35 14.01 10.44
CA ILE A 575 -8.82 12.64 10.48
C ILE A 575 -7.73 12.45 9.41
N TRP A 576 -8.07 12.79 8.16
CA TRP A 576 -7.13 12.73 7.03
C TRP A 576 -5.91 13.64 7.25
N THR A 577 -6.10 14.85 7.78
CA THR A 577 -4.97 15.78 8.00
C THR A 577 -3.94 15.19 8.96
N ILE A 578 -4.36 14.54 10.05
CA ILE A 578 -3.42 13.90 10.98
C ILE A 578 -2.63 12.78 10.29
N GLN A 579 -3.33 11.96 9.52
CA GLN A 579 -2.76 10.84 8.76
C GLN A 579 -1.70 11.34 7.79
N GLN A 580 -2.13 12.24 6.90
CA GLN A 580 -1.31 12.80 5.84
C GLN A 580 -0.06 13.48 6.40
N ARG A 581 -0.18 14.30 7.45
CA ARG A 581 0.98 15.05 7.97
C ARG A 581 2.04 14.16 8.58
N ILE A 582 1.65 13.09 9.27
CA ILE A 582 2.59 12.15 9.88
C ILE A 582 3.20 11.24 8.82
N SER A 583 2.36 10.57 8.02
CA SER A 583 2.82 9.61 7.03
C SER A 583 3.67 10.27 5.95
N CYS A 584 3.26 11.44 5.46
CA CYS A 584 4.05 12.17 4.46
C CYS A 584 5.37 12.70 5.01
N TYR A 585 5.43 13.14 6.27
CA TYR A 585 6.71 13.48 6.90
C TYR A 585 7.66 12.28 6.94
N LEU A 586 7.16 11.10 7.34
CA LEU A 586 7.95 9.86 7.33
C LEU A 586 8.42 9.51 5.92
N THR A 587 7.55 9.62 4.92
CA THR A 587 7.91 9.37 3.53
C THR A 587 8.98 10.33 3.04
N LEU A 588 8.78 11.65 3.19
CA LEU A 588 9.74 12.65 2.73
C LEU A 588 11.10 12.52 3.42
N THR A 589 11.13 12.10 4.68
CA THR A 589 12.37 11.90 5.46
C THR A 589 12.99 10.51 5.29
N GLY A 590 12.44 9.64 4.43
CA GLY A 590 12.98 8.29 4.19
C GLY A 590 12.73 7.30 5.33
N GLN A 591 11.77 7.60 6.21
CA GLN A 591 11.44 6.81 7.41
C GLN A 591 10.15 5.98 7.26
N ALA A 592 9.48 6.07 6.10
CA ALA A 592 8.30 5.26 5.82
C ALA A 592 8.72 3.82 5.45
N HIS A 593 8.49 2.88 6.36
CA HIS A 593 8.85 1.46 6.20
C HIS A 593 7.70 0.52 6.58
N GLY A 594 7.88 -0.78 6.35
CA GLY A 594 6.93 -1.82 6.77
C GLY A 594 5.83 -2.18 5.76
N ARG A 595 5.99 -1.76 4.50
CA ARG A 595 5.11 -2.10 3.38
C ARG A 595 5.75 -3.19 2.51
N ARG A 596 4.94 -4.08 1.95
CA ARG A 596 5.39 -5.01 0.89
C ARG A 596 5.08 -4.36 -0.46
N SER A 597 6.05 -3.64 -1.00
CA SER A 597 5.99 -3.00 -2.32
C SER A 597 7.39 -2.82 -2.90
N GLN A 598 7.48 -2.35 -4.14
CA GLN A 598 8.75 -1.84 -4.68
C GLN A 598 9.18 -0.59 -3.90
N GLY A 599 10.46 -0.50 -3.53
CA GLY A 599 11.08 0.74 -3.04
C GLY A 599 11.70 1.53 -4.18
N LEU A 600 11.58 2.86 -4.16
CA LEU A 600 12.22 3.75 -5.13
C LEU A 600 13.57 4.24 -4.58
N THR A 601 14.52 3.32 -4.41
CA THR A 601 15.81 3.56 -3.74
C THR A 601 16.62 4.70 -4.36
N THR A 602 16.59 4.84 -5.69
CA THR A 602 17.32 5.91 -6.39
C THR A 602 16.66 7.28 -6.21
N LEU A 603 15.33 7.33 -6.02
CA LEU A 603 14.64 8.55 -5.61
C LEU A 603 14.98 8.91 -4.16
N ASP A 604 15.05 7.90 -3.27
CA ASP A 604 15.49 8.07 -1.87
C ASP A 604 16.90 8.64 -1.77
N ALA A 605 17.85 8.05 -2.51
CA ALA A 605 19.23 8.52 -2.58
C ALA A 605 19.33 9.97 -3.08
N THR A 606 18.42 10.40 -3.97
CA THR A 606 18.42 11.77 -4.49
C THR A 606 17.84 12.76 -3.46
N ARG A 607 16.77 12.39 -2.76
CA ARG A 607 16.10 13.29 -1.80
C ARG A 607 16.81 13.40 -0.46
N LEU A 608 17.52 12.35 -0.01
CA LEU A 608 18.23 12.32 1.27
C LEU A 608 19.73 12.66 1.13
N PRO A 609 20.41 13.09 2.21
CA PRO A 609 19.81 13.65 3.43
C PRO A 609 19.15 15.00 3.15
N TRP A 610 18.27 15.43 4.04
CA TRP A 610 17.71 16.78 4.01
C TRP A 610 18.75 17.80 4.50
N THR A 611 18.89 18.90 3.76
CA THR A 611 19.76 20.04 4.10
C THR A 611 18.93 21.31 4.25
N GLN A 612 19.52 22.36 4.85
CA GLN A 612 18.87 23.66 4.94
C GLN A 612 18.54 24.24 3.55
N GLU A 613 19.39 24.01 2.55
CA GLU A 613 19.16 24.44 1.17
C GLU A 613 17.94 23.76 0.55
N LYS A 614 17.90 22.42 0.61
CA LYS A 614 16.74 21.60 0.19
C LYS A 614 15.45 22.07 0.87
N PHE A 615 15.48 22.27 2.18
CA PHE A 615 14.31 22.74 2.93
C PHE A 615 13.89 24.16 2.53
N THR A 616 14.85 25.05 2.23
CA THR A 616 14.57 26.43 1.84
C THR A 616 13.89 26.49 0.46
N ALA A 617 14.27 25.60 -0.45
CA ALA A 617 13.66 25.48 -1.79
C ALA A 617 12.22 24.95 -1.78
N CYS A 618 11.75 24.33 -0.69
CA CYS A 618 10.37 23.85 -0.56
C CYS A 618 9.34 24.98 -0.72
N PHE A 619 8.25 24.67 -1.43
CA PHE A 619 7.04 25.47 -1.41
C PHE A 619 6.44 25.51 0.01
N PRO A 620 5.72 26.58 0.42
CA PRO A 620 5.20 26.70 1.78
C PRO A 620 4.34 25.53 2.27
N THR A 621 3.56 24.88 1.41
CA THR A 621 2.77 23.70 1.79
C THR A 621 3.63 22.49 2.14
N THR A 622 4.69 22.22 1.36
CA THR A 622 5.67 21.16 1.64
C THR A 622 6.39 21.41 2.96
N LYS A 623 6.83 22.65 3.23
CA LYS A 623 7.41 23.03 4.53
C LYS A 623 6.43 22.79 5.68
N ASN A 624 5.16 23.14 5.48
CA ASN A 624 4.11 22.97 6.49
C ASN A 624 3.84 21.48 6.78
N VAL A 625 3.92 20.59 5.78
CA VAL A 625 3.82 19.15 5.99
C VAL A 625 4.95 18.66 6.90
N MET A 626 6.20 19.01 6.57
CA MET A 626 7.37 18.61 7.33
C MET A 626 7.33 19.12 8.78
N LEU A 627 6.98 20.40 8.97
CA LEU A 627 6.83 21.01 10.30
C LEU A 627 5.77 20.29 11.14
N ASN A 628 4.58 20.07 10.57
CA ASN A 628 3.48 19.45 11.29
C ASN A 628 3.77 17.99 11.64
N GLY A 629 4.35 17.21 10.72
CA GLY A 629 4.68 15.81 11.00
C GLY A 629 5.69 15.66 12.13
N ALA A 630 6.77 16.44 12.11
CA ALA A 630 7.74 16.48 13.20
C ALA A 630 7.11 16.88 14.54
N TYR A 631 6.23 17.89 14.54
CA TYR A 631 5.51 18.32 15.75
C TYR A 631 4.54 17.26 16.28
N LEU A 632 3.78 16.60 15.40
CA LEU A 632 2.77 15.62 15.77
C LEU A 632 3.38 14.34 16.34
N LEU A 633 4.44 13.82 15.72
CA LEU A 633 5.16 12.64 16.22
C LEU A 633 5.73 12.85 17.62
N LYS A 634 6.22 14.07 17.90
CA LYS A 634 6.76 14.43 19.21
C LYS A 634 5.68 14.68 20.25
N THR A 635 4.65 15.44 19.90
CA THR A 635 3.68 15.97 20.89
C THR A 635 2.52 15.02 21.14
N PHE A 636 2.15 14.20 20.14
CA PHE A 636 1.00 13.30 20.22
C PHE A 636 1.35 11.90 19.71
N PRO A 637 2.21 11.14 20.42
CA PRO A 637 2.78 9.88 19.92
C PRO A 637 1.74 8.81 19.54
N SER A 638 0.54 8.83 20.13
CA SER A 638 -0.54 7.88 19.84
C SER A 638 -1.58 8.39 18.83
N ILE A 639 -1.48 9.64 18.35
CA ILE A 639 -2.56 10.25 17.54
C ILE A 639 -2.73 9.59 16.18
N TYR A 640 -1.64 9.07 15.60
CA TYR A 640 -1.71 8.36 14.33
C TYR A 640 -2.59 7.11 14.47
N ALA A 641 -2.36 6.27 15.48
CA ALA A 641 -3.19 5.10 15.76
C ALA A 641 -4.66 5.48 16.04
N LYS A 642 -4.89 6.55 16.83
CA LYS A 642 -6.25 7.06 17.07
C LYS A 642 -6.94 7.52 15.78
N SER A 643 -6.20 8.17 14.87
CA SER A 643 -6.74 8.59 13.58
C SER A 643 -7.17 7.40 12.72
N LEU A 644 -6.41 6.30 12.70
CA LEU A 644 -6.78 5.07 11.98
C LEU A 644 -8.08 4.45 12.52
N ASN A 645 -8.23 4.41 13.84
CA ASN A 645 -9.47 3.92 14.48
C ASN A 645 -10.68 4.79 14.13
N LEU A 646 -10.49 6.12 14.04
CA LEU A 646 -11.54 7.05 13.63
C LEU A 646 -11.85 6.95 12.12
N THR A 647 -10.85 6.73 11.27
CA THR A 647 -11.06 6.39 9.85
C THR A 647 -11.91 5.15 9.70
N ARG A 648 -11.66 4.10 10.51
CA ARG A 648 -12.49 2.89 10.49
C ARG A 648 -13.95 3.20 10.82
N ARG A 649 -14.20 3.97 11.88
CA ARG A 649 -15.56 4.40 12.26
C ARG A 649 -16.25 5.18 11.15
N LEU A 650 -15.55 6.14 10.54
CA LEU A 650 -16.07 6.92 9.42
C LEU A 650 -16.37 6.05 8.19
N LYS A 651 -15.48 5.09 7.88
CA LYS A 651 -15.69 4.11 6.82
C LYS A 651 -16.94 3.27 7.07
N ASP A 652 -17.11 2.72 8.27
CA ASP A 652 -18.28 1.92 8.63
C ASP A 652 -19.59 2.71 8.50
N ALA A 653 -19.56 4.02 8.81
CA ALA A 653 -20.70 4.90 8.63
C ALA A 653 -21.07 5.10 7.13
N TYR A 654 -20.07 5.27 6.25
CA TYR A 654 -20.31 5.30 4.80
C TYR A 654 -20.86 3.97 4.29
N GLU A 655 -20.23 2.85 4.65
CA GLU A 655 -20.67 1.53 4.19
C GLU A 655 -22.10 1.21 4.67
N THR A 656 -22.48 1.67 5.86
CA THR A 656 -23.87 1.58 6.34
C THR A 656 -24.82 2.38 5.43
N ALA A 657 -24.44 3.57 4.99
CA ALA A 657 -25.24 4.34 4.03
C ALA A 657 -25.36 3.63 2.67
N PHE A 658 -24.27 3.00 2.20
CA PHE A 658 -24.26 2.26 0.93
C PHE A 658 -25.05 0.93 0.94
N GLN A 659 -25.52 0.48 2.10
CA GLN A 659 -26.55 -0.57 2.17
C GLN A 659 -27.91 -0.08 1.67
N LYS A 660 -28.18 1.23 1.78
CA LYS A 660 -29.45 1.85 1.36
C LYS A 660 -29.33 2.58 0.03
N TYR A 661 -28.23 3.27 -0.22
CA TYR A 661 -28.00 4.10 -1.40
C TYR A 661 -26.99 3.44 -2.33
N ASP A 662 -27.21 3.56 -3.63
CA ASP A 662 -26.25 3.11 -4.64
C ASP A 662 -25.05 4.03 -4.73
N VAL A 663 -25.28 5.34 -4.61
CA VAL A 663 -24.23 6.37 -4.57
C VAL A 663 -24.62 7.52 -3.65
N LEU A 664 -23.61 8.25 -3.20
CA LEU A 664 -23.75 9.56 -2.55
C LEU A 664 -23.36 10.67 -3.52
N ILE A 665 -24.05 11.80 -3.45
CA ILE A 665 -23.73 13.03 -4.18
C ILE A 665 -23.35 14.14 -3.21
N LEU A 666 -22.32 14.89 -3.59
CA LEU A 666 -21.84 16.08 -2.92
C LEU A 666 -21.08 17.00 -3.89
N PRO A 667 -20.83 18.29 -3.55
CA PRO A 667 -19.93 19.14 -4.32
C PRO A 667 -18.52 18.57 -4.28
N THR A 668 -17.81 18.57 -5.42
CA THR A 668 -16.40 18.12 -5.43
C THR A 668 -15.53 19.13 -4.69
N THR A 669 -15.66 20.41 -5.02
CA THR A 669 -14.94 21.52 -4.39
C THR A 669 -15.93 22.47 -3.73
N SER A 670 -15.45 23.26 -2.76
CA SER A 670 -16.29 24.27 -2.10
C SER A 670 -16.61 25.49 -2.98
N PHE A 671 -15.82 25.73 -4.03
CA PHE A 671 -15.93 26.86 -4.93
C PHE A 671 -15.28 26.53 -6.29
N VAL A 672 -15.56 27.35 -7.31
CA VAL A 672 -14.90 27.28 -8.63
C VAL A 672 -13.42 27.65 -8.54
N ALA A 673 -12.66 27.51 -9.63
CA ALA A 673 -11.22 27.76 -9.61
C ALA A 673 -10.88 29.15 -9.04
N PRO A 674 -10.04 29.24 -8.00
CA PRO A 674 -9.53 30.53 -7.54
C PRO A 674 -8.47 31.06 -8.50
N ARG A 675 -8.16 32.37 -8.43
CA ARG A 675 -6.94 32.87 -9.06
C ARG A 675 -5.70 32.24 -8.45
N HIS A 676 -4.61 32.26 -9.22
CA HIS A 676 -3.30 31.94 -8.68
C HIS A 676 -2.95 32.88 -7.53
N GLY A 677 -2.38 32.31 -6.48
CA GLY A 677 -1.85 33.10 -5.36
C GLY A 677 -0.48 33.70 -5.69
N ALA A 678 -0.01 34.56 -4.79
CA ALA A 678 1.37 35.04 -4.79
C ALA A 678 2.16 34.36 -3.67
N VAL A 679 3.39 33.93 -3.98
CA VAL A 679 4.30 33.35 -2.98
C VAL A 679 4.85 34.48 -2.11
N THR A 680 4.18 34.72 -0.97
CA THR A 680 4.52 35.80 -0.03
C THR A 680 4.75 35.20 1.36
N THR A 681 3.82 35.39 2.30
CA THR A 681 3.84 34.66 3.57
C THR A 681 3.27 33.25 3.39
N PRO A 682 3.66 32.27 4.22
CA PRO A 682 3.09 30.92 4.14
C PRO A 682 1.56 30.91 4.22
N LEU A 683 0.97 31.71 5.12
CA LEU A 683 -0.48 31.80 5.27
C LEU A 683 -1.16 32.40 4.02
N ALA A 684 -0.64 33.50 3.49
CA ALA A 684 -1.19 34.13 2.29
C ALA A 684 -1.08 33.22 1.06
N THR A 685 0.00 32.43 0.97
CA THR A 685 0.24 31.50 -0.14
C THR A 685 -0.76 30.33 -0.13
N ILE A 686 -1.12 29.82 1.06
CA ILE A 686 -2.01 28.66 1.20
C ILE A 686 -3.49 29.05 1.14
N ARG A 687 -3.83 30.28 1.57
CA ARG A 687 -5.21 30.78 1.70
C ARG A 687 -6.12 30.52 0.49
N PRO A 688 -5.71 30.72 -0.78
CA PRO A 688 -6.60 30.58 -1.93
C PRO A 688 -7.19 29.18 -2.11
N THR A 689 -6.53 28.14 -1.60
CA THR A 689 -6.92 26.74 -1.80
C THR A 689 -7.50 26.08 -0.55
N VAL A 690 -7.61 26.81 0.56
CA VAL A 690 -8.23 26.32 1.79
C VAL A 690 -9.69 25.95 1.51
N GLY A 691 -10.05 24.71 1.81
CA GLY A 691 -11.39 24.17 1.63
C GLY A 691 -11.61 23.38 0.34
N LEU A 692 -10.67 23.40 -0.62
CA LEU A 692 -10.81 22.63 -1.86
C LEU A 692 -10.86 21.11 -1.62
N THR A 693 -10.29 20.62 -0.52
CA THR A 693 -10.30 19.19 -0.15
C THR A 693 -11.37 18.79 0.85
N SER A 694 -12.21 19.73 1.30
CA SER A 694 -13.18 19.53 2.40
C SER A 694 -14.21 18.44 2.13
N ASN A 695 -14.41 18.05 0.88
CA ASN A 695 -15.34 17.02 0.45
C ASN A 695 -14.65 15.86 -0.30
N THR A 696 -13.33 15.87 -0.46
CA THR A 696 -12.60 14.82 -1.19
C THR A 696 -11.75 13.95 -0.29
N ALA A 697 -11.05 14.56 0.67
CA ALA A 697 -9.96 13.94 1.43
C ALA A 697 -10.38 12.75 2.30
N MET A 698 -11.57 12.80 2.88
CA MET A 698 -12.09 11.70 3.68
C MET A 698 -12.21 10.40 2.89
N PHE A 699 -12.51 10.46 1.58
CA PHE A 699 -12.64 9.27 0.75
C PHE A 699 -11.27 8.69 0.33
N ASP A 700 -10.19 9.46 0.42
CA ASP A 700 -8.84 8.93 0.33
C ASP A 700 -8.50 8.12 1.58
N ALA A 701 -8.87 8.63 2.76
CA ALA A 701 -8.69 7.95 4.04
C ALA A 701 -9.54 6.69 4.18
N THR A 702 -10.82 6.74 3.81
CA THR A 702 -11.74 5.61 3.99
C THR A 702 -11.73 4.62 2.82
N GLY A 703 -11.30 5.07 1.65
CA GLY A 703 -10.96 4.25 0.49
C GLY A 703 -12.05 4.08 -0.57
N GLN A 704 -13.25 4.63 -0.40
CA GLN A 704 -14.35 4.50 -1.35
C GLN A 704 -14.02 5.08 -2.74
N PRO A 705 -14.60 4.54 -3.83
CA PRO A 705 -14.47 5.11 -5.16
C PRO A 705 -15.26 6.42 -5.26
N ALA A 706 -14.65 7.44 -5.84
CA ALA A 706 -15.22 8.77 -5.96
C ALA A 706 -14.86 9.41 -7.30
N MET A 707 -15.87 9.86 -8.04
CA MET A 707 -15.72 10.49 -9.36
C MET A 707 -16.21 11.92 -9.32
N SER A 708 -15.43 12.86 -9.87
CA SER A 708 -15.91 14.20 -10.21
C SER A 708 -16.36 14.21 -11.67
N ILE A 709 -17.53 14.80 -11.93
CA ILE A 709 -18.01 15.13 -13.28
C ILE A 709 -18.39 16.61 -13.36
N PRO A 710 -18.16 17.28 -14.50
CA PRO A 710 -18.59 18.66 -14.69
C PRO A 710 -20.10 18.73 -14.88
N VAL A 711 -20.76 19.69 -14.23
CA VAL A 711 -22.23 19.77 -14.23
C VAL A 711 -22.84 21.14 -14.52
N ASP A 712 -22.07 22.20 -14.34
CA ASP A 712 -22.55 23.58 -14.47
C ASP A 712 -21.38 24.55 -14.66
N TRP A 713 -21.70 25.84 -14.79
CA TRP A 713 -20.76 26.95 -14.80
C TRP A 713 -21.15 27.99 -13.76
N LEU A 714 -20.17 28.54 -13.05
CA LEU A 714 -20.39 29.68 -12.16
C LEU A 714 -19.42 30.81 -12.51
N PRO A 715 -19.81 32.08 -12.28
CA PRO A 715 -18.88 33.18 -12.43
C PRO A 715 -17.69 32.99 -11.47
N ALA A 716 -16.52 33.49 -11.87
CA ALA A 716 -15.39 33.58 -10.98
C ALA A 716 -15.76 34.36 -9.72
N ARG A 717 -15.18 33.98 -8.57
CA ARG A 717 -15.48 34.60 -7.27
C ARG A 717 -14.98 36.03 -7.12
N GLU A 718 -14.04 36.42 -7.97
CA GLU A 718 -13.41 37.73 -7.96
C GLU A 718 -14.14 38.68 -8.91
N GLU A 719 -13.94 39.99 -8.74
CA GLU A 719 -14.69 41.06 -9.44
C GLU A 719 -14.40 41.18 -10.95
N GLU A 720 -13.93 40.11 -11.60
CA GLU A 720 -13.73 40.08 -13.04
C GLU A 720 -15.00 39.62 -13.76
N ALA A 721 -15.75 40.60 -14.25
CA ALA A 721 -16.96 40.35 -15.01
C ALA A 721 -16.64 39.52 -16.28
N GLY A 722 -17.42 38.46 -16.51
CA GLY A 722 -17.38 37.68 -17.76
C GLY A 722 -16.58 36.39 -17.70
N VAL A 723 -15.84 36.10 -16.63
CA VAL A 723 -15.16 34.80 -16.46
C VAL A 723 -16.11 33.79 -15.82
N TYR A 724 -16.36 32.68 -16.51
CA TYR A 724 -17.14 31.54 -16.02
C TYR A 724 -16.28 30.29 -15.95
N LEU A 725 -16.37 29.60 -14.82
CA LEU A 725 -15.54 28.46 -14.48
C LEU A 725 -16.38 27.20 -14.21
N PRO A 726 -15.88 26.00 -14.51
CA PRO A 726 -16.63 24.76 -14.33
C PRO A 726 -17.00 24.47 -12.88
N VAL A 727 -18.15 23.80 -12.71
CA VAL A 727 -18.64 23.24 -11.45
C VAL A 727 -18.53 21.72 -11.50
N GLY A 728 -17.87 21.12 -10.50
CA GLY A 728 -17.75 19.67 -10.36
C GLY A 728 -18.70 19.08 -9.32
N MET A 729 -19.52 18.11 -9.73
CA MET A 729 -20.30 17.25 -8.83
C MET A 729 -19.55 15.94 -8.57
N GLN A 730 -19.43 15.56 -7.31
CA GLN A 730 -18.80 14.31 -6.91
C GLN A 730 -19.84 13.22 -6.66
N ILE A 731 -19.60 12.04 -7.22
CA ILE A 731 -20.40 10.83 -7.07
C ILE A 731 -19.52 9.80 -6.35
N VAL A 732 -19.97 9.28 -5.21
CA VAL A 732 -19.21 8.33 -4.38
C VAL A 732 -20.00 7.03 -4.23
N GLY A 733 -19.33 5.89 -4.37
CA GLY A 733 -19.93 4.57 -4.18
C GLY A 733 -19.37 3.87 -2.93
N GLY A 734 -19.97 2.73 -2.56
CA GLY A 734 -19.37 1.85 -1.55
C GLY A 734 -18.07 1.22 -2.02
N MET A 735 -17.30 0.63 -1.10
CA MET A 735 -16.08 -0.10 -1.44
C MET A 735 -16.34 -1.12 -2.55
N TRP A 736 -15.49 -1.11 -3.59
CA TRP A 736 -15.59 -1.99 -4.77
C TRP A 736 -16.84 -1.78 -5.62
N GLN A 737 -17.55 -0.65 -5.46
CA GLN A 737 -18.71 -0.27 -6.27
C GLN A 737 -18.38 0.80 -7.32
N ASP A 738 -17.14 0.83 -7.83
CA ASP A 738 -16.68 1.72 -8.91
C ASP A 738 -17.62 1.71 -10.12
N GLY A 739 -18.15 0.53 -10.47
CA GLY A 739 -19.11 0.39 -11.57
C GLY A 739 -20.43 1.15 -11.35
N LYS A 740 -20.90 1.29 -10.09
CA LYS A 740 -22.09 2.12 -9.80
C LYS A 740 -21.79 3.61 -9.94
N VAL A 741 -20.61 4.03 -9.52
CA VAL A 741 -20.13 5.42 -9.66
C VAL A 741 -20.05 5.79 -11.15
N LEU A 742 -19.39 4.93 -11.95
CA LEU A 742 -19.29 5.08 -13.39
C LEU A 742 -20.66 5.08 -14.07
N ARG A 743 -21.57 4.16 -13.70
CA ARG A 743 -22.94 4.13 -14.25
C ARG A 743 -23.68 5.44 -14.00
N ALA A 744 -23.63 5.96 -12.78
CA ALA A 744 -24.31 7.21 -12.44
C ALA A 744 -23.73 8.39 -13.24
N GLY A 745 -22.40 8.53 -13.33
CA GLY A 745 -21.81 9.60 -14.12
C GLY A 745 -22.08 9.45 -15.62
N TYR A 746 -22.02 8.24 -16.15
CA TYR A 746 -22.29 7.98 -17.57
C TYR A 746 -23.74 8.29 -17.92
N ALA A 747 -24.70 7.89 -17.06
CA ALA A 747 -26.11 8.26 -17.25
C ALA A 747 -26.32 9.78 -17.24
N TRP A 748 -25.63 10.50 -16.34
CA TRP A 748 -25.69 11.95 -16.28
C TRP A 748 -25.11 12.62 -17.54
N GLU A 749 -23.90 12.23 -17.96
CA GLU A 749 -23.22 12.73 -19.16
C GLU A 749 -24.05 12.48 -20.44
N ARG A 750 -24.72 11.33 -20.54
CA ARG A 750 -25.56 10.99 -21.70
C ARG A 750 -26.90 11.72 -21.71
N GLY A 751 -27.40 12.16 -20.56
CA GLY A 751 -28.68 12.82 -20.41
C GLY A 751 -28.60 14.34 -20.51
N PHE A 752 -27.46 14.94 -20.17
CA PHE A 752 -27.32 16.38 -20.02
C PHE A 752 -25.99 16.89 -20.59
N ASP A 753 -26.06 18.03 -21.28
CA ASP A 753 -24.89 18.74 -21.77
C ASP A 753 -24.60 19.96 -20.88
N TRP A 754 -23.59 19.85 -20.04
CA TRP A 754 -23.15 20.94 -19.16
C TRP A 754 -22.45 22.08 -19.93
N LYS A 755 -21.85 21.79 -21.10
CA LYS A 755 -21.15 22.81 -21.90
C LYS A 755 -22.13 23.81 -22.48
N ALA A 756 -23.32 23.34 -22.87
CA ALA A 756 -24.43 24.18 -23.33
C ALA A 756 -24.98 25.14 -22.25
N LEU A 757 -24.63 24.93 -20.98
CA LEU A 757 -25.03 25.82 -19.88
C LEU A 757 -24.10 27.02 -19.71
N ARG A 758 -22.97 27.09 -20.44
CA ARG A 758 -22.03 28.20 -20.33
C ARG A 758 -22.69 29.51 -20.76
N PRO A 759 -22.76 30.54 -19.89
CA PRO A 759 -23.30 31.83 -20.28
C PRO A 759 -22.47 32.47 -21.40
N GLY A 760 -23.14 33.01 -22.42
CA GLY A 760 -22.49 33.62 -23.59
C GLY A 760 -22.18 32.68 -24.76
N GLY A 761 -22.44 31.37 -24.63
CA GLY A 761 -22.12 30.38 -25.65
C GLY A 761 -20.62 30.05 -25.72
N VAL A 762 -20.27 29.01 -26.48
CA VAL A 762 -18.89 28.68 -26.87
C VAL A 762 -18.64 29.21 -28.27
#